data_AF-A0A7C5Q9M8-F1
#
_entry.id   AF-A0A7C5Q9M8-F1
#
_cell.length_a   1.000
_cell.length_b   1.000
_cell.length_c   1.000
_cell.angle_alpha   90.00
_cell.angle_beta   90.00
_cell.angle_gamma   90.00
#
_symmetry.space_group_name_H-M   'P 1'
#
loop_
_entity.id
_entity.type
_entity.pdbx_description
1 polymer ?
#
loop_
_entity_poly.entity_id
_entity_poly.type
_entity_poly.pdbx_seq_one_letter_code
_entity_poly.pdbx_strand_id
1 'polypeptide(L)'
;MKRDYLEKPDVTVTLKCNQRCLFCPRAMLEHIAAKSIKSLDEKLIRIREKGERVVLTGGEVTILSEFFEIISRCKKLGFKEIAVISNGRKFSNHDFAVKTINSGVSEICVTVYDLREEVHDGITGVKGSLFETMAGIDNLLKIKSSRAMPDFVFRINTVLCSRNASGMENLIKYFHRAGISSILVADVVLSDSFDEPLDYRVARKIAESILSESFSENFSVVFRGFPLCIFKEIENISLEGDMKPAPVRAEVQNINTASTSQIKLDKYFANFYSNFLKVKACSECFYKDACPGVQKKYLTRFGEEIFSPIKNIQKHISIDESGKDRERTKWEVEKFIKERDESFRLEVTPTTACQLRCSYCKVKLSGKISPEWVMDASVDLILSCDSKKTELQFFGGEPLIRFDEVKRTILRAEKIARDKNKEILFTITTNGLLLNKEKLEFLKNFNVRILFSMDGGFKVQSPYRFRQMKNPSRLQLVMERNLETLMVSGIPYFVNMVVLPQSVEMMEESFDFFCRKGIAKIQICYAGGIIWEEEKIDLFCNSLERIARLSVEGKEKGIPELQNIGSQVEPSILSDELIVDVDGTIYGDPAIFMEKSFPGLRKQMKVGRVGDVKQLEGLRRSRRENLHLFKTFYKPLSRTAKMIESQLKLGLKVHEVLLPFERNIVKRNLSIAENQKGIMVSTGLELDNVRNRISDRNPLLEKIFRKGFVEQMEFIRKRPQVMNIPVLHIENECVSDCIFCKRKPLIPTPMEKIIEILNTRGDDCLNRLGLIGNEPLAHPQILKIIEEARKRGFCAFEVLSSGYFLSDEKFVKELVKLGVDVFSIPLFSVSSEIHDTITGKEGSHSQTLRGIENAIKNGAKVFVHSNLLLQNIWEIQKIEEEVTLRMKLPFCVIPVRPKTANAPYSKVAPSYKKMVEILRGNTKSLAGFPLCILQKIQQPHLISSSAISSLLKLYLIDQPFIKPESICGDCSLRKNCVGTFYEHIRVYPEDREILKCL
;
A
#
# COMPACT_ATOMS: atom_id res chain seq x y z
N MET A 1 -30.65 -1.21 34.67
CA MET A 1 -31.93 -0.65 34.15
C MET A 1 -32.12 -1.10 32.70
N LYS A 2 -33.22 -0.68 32.04
CA LYS A 2 -33.63 -0.97 30.64
C LYS A 2 -32.42 -1.21 29.71
N ARG A 3 -32.23 -2.43 29.19
CA ARG A 3 -32.76 -2.92 27.89
C ARG A 3 -32.53 -1.92 26.75
N ASP A 4 -31.50 -2.19 25.95
CA ASP A 4 -31.35 -1.64 24.61
C ASP A 4 -31.53 -2.75 23.57
N TYR A 5 -32.52 -2.59 22.71
CA TYR A 5 -32.62 -3.36 21.47
C TYR A 5 -31.78 -2.64 20.40
N LEU A 6 -31.14 -3.41 19.53
CA LEU A 6 -30.66 -2.91 18.24
C LEU A 6 -31.85 -2.78 17.29
N GLU A 7 -32.69 -1.77 17.53
CA GLU A 7 -33.70 -1.34 16.58
C GLU A 7 -33.00 -0.89 15.29
N LYS A 8 -33.60 -1.27 14.14
CA LYS A 8 -33.14 -0.87 12.81
C LYS A 8 -33.34 0.65 12.61
N PRO A 9 -32.70 1.29 11.62
CA PRO A 9 -33.11 2.63 11.18
C PRO A 9 -34.55 2.66 10.63
N ASP A 10 -35.13 1.49 10.35
CA ASP A 10 -36.53 1.27 9.96
C ASP A 10 -37.52 1.68 11.07
N VAL A 11 -38.17 2.85 10.93
CA VAL A 11 -39.26 3.28 11.81
C VAL A 11 -40.61 3.03 11.14
N THR A 12 -41.41 2.14 11.74
CA THR A 12 -42.82 1.94 11.36
C THR A 12 -43.67 3.10 11.88
N VAL A 13 -44.11 3.98 10.97
CA VAL A 13 -44.89 5.18 11.33
C VAL A 13 -46.41 5.01 11.20
N THR A 14 -46.88 3.99 10.48
CA THR A 14 -48.31 3.69 10.31
C THR A 14 -48.54 2.23 9.90
N LEU A 15 -49.75 1.69 10.13
CA LEU A 15 -50.26 0.48 9.45
C LEU A 15 -51.36 0.77 8.42
N LYS A 16 -51.84 2.03 8.31
CA LYS A 16 -52.75 2.43 7.23
C LYS A 16 -52.00 2.27 5.91
N CYS A 17 -52.61 1.56 4.95
CA CYS A 17 -52.09 1.37 3.60
C CYS A 17 -53.27 1.43 2.62
N ASN A 18 -53.02 1.94 1.41
CA ASN A 18 -53.98 1.93 0.29
C ASN A 18 -53.91 0.65 -0.56
N GLN A 19 -53.05 -0.32 -0.21
CA GLN A 19 -52.96 -1.67 -0.79
C GLN A 19 -53.29 -2.76 0.26
N ARG A 20 -53.49 -3.99 -0.21
CA ARG A 20 -53.85 -5.19 0.57
C ARG A 20 -53.02 -6.41 0.12
N CYS A 21 -51.69 -6.27 0.04
CA CYS A 21 -50.85 -7.25 -0.65
C CYS A 21 -50.87 -8.65 0.01
N LEU A 22 -50.87 -9.72 -0.80
CA LEU A 22 -51.12 -11.11 -0.35
C LEU A 22 -50.22 -11.56 0.82
N PHE A 23 -48.91 -11.34 0.69
CA PHE A 23 -47.88 -11.69 1.68
C PHE A 23 -47.49 -10.50 2.58
N CYS A 24 -48.37 -9.49 2.73
CA CYS A 24 -48.05 -8.31 3.52
C CYS A 24 -47.89 -8.67 5.02
N PRO A 25 -46.77 -8.31 5.67
CA PRO A 25 -46.56 -8.60 7.09
C PRO A 25 -47.50 -7.81 8.03
N ARG A 26 -48.34 -6.91 7.49
CA ARG A 26 -49.31 -6.10 8.25
C ARG A 26 -50.19 -6.95 9.19
N ALA A 27 -50.66 -8.12 8.76
CA ALA A 27 -51.47 -9.00 9.60
C ALA A 27 -50.73 -9.45 10.88
N MET A 28 -49.39 -9.55 10.85
CA MET A 28 -48.56 -9.85 12.02
C MET A 28 -48.22 -8.60 12.85
N LEU A 29 -48.39 -7.39 12.29
CA LEU A 29 -48.07 -6.11 12.93
C LEU A 29 -49.24 -5.46 13.66
N GLU A 30 -50.50 -5.85 13.41
CA GLU A 30 -51.67 -5.20 14.01
C GLU A 30 -51.69 -5.31 15.55
N HIS A 31 -51.08 -6.34 16.14
CA HIS A 31 -50.86 -6.44 17.59
C HIS A 31 -49.85 -5.41 18.17
N ILE A 32 -49.04 -4.75 17.33
CA ILE A 32 -47.98 -3.81 17.75
C ILE A 32 -48.46 -2.35 17.69
N ALA A 33 -49.44 -2.04 16.84
CA ALA A 33 -49.86 -0.66 16.53
C ALA A 33 -50.70 0.05 17.62
N ALA A 34 -51.00 -0.60 18.75
CA ALA A 34 -51.81 -0.06 19.84
C ALA A 34 -51.13 1.06 20.67
N LYS A 35 -50.13 1.78 20.12
CA LYS A 35 -49.40 2.87 20.81
C LYS A 35 -49.19 4.07 19.87
N SER A 36 -49.52 5.25 20.37
CA SER A 36 -49.84 6.44 19.58
C SER A 36 -48.63 7.26 19.10
N ILE A 37 -48.92 8.30 18.31
CA ILE A 37 -47.96 9.23 17.68
C ILE A 37 -47.01 9.89 18.68
N LYS A 38 -47.39 10.06 19.96
CA LYS A 38 -46.45 10.53 21.02
C LYS A 38 -45.21 9.63 21.18
N SER A 39 -45.26 8.37 20.73
CA SER A 39 -44.08 7.48 20.72
C SER A 39 -43.15 7.66 19.51
N LEU A 40 -43.51 8.48 18.52
CA LEU A 40 -42.71 8.64 17.31
C LEU A 40 -41.45 9.48 17.57
N ASP A 41 -41.57 10.60 18.28
CA ASP A 41 -40.40 11.44 18.59
C ASP A 41 -39.39 10.68 19.49
N GLU A 42 -39.86 9.89 20.45
CA GLU A 42 -38.99 8.99 21.25
C GLU A 42 -38.23 7.98 20.36
N LYS A 43 -38.90 7.39 19.36
CA LYS A 43 -38.25 6.44 18.43
C LYS A 43 -37.24 7.16 17.54
N LEU A 44 -37.61 8.32 16.99
CA LEU A 44 -36.72 9.11 16.15
C LEU A 44 -35.48 9.59 16.94
N ILE A 45 -35.63 9.99 18.20
CA ILE A 45 -34.51 10.32 19.08
C ILE A 45 -33.62 9.10 19.33
N ARG A 46 -34.17 7.93 19.70
CA ARG A 46 -33.38 6.70 19.91
C ARG A 46 -32.65 6.21 18.66
N ILE A 47 -33.26 6.38 17.48
CA ILE A 47 -32.60 6.08 16.20
C ILE A 47 -31.50 7.12 15.94
N ARG A 48 -31.73 8.40 16.27
CA ARG A 48 -30.76 9.49 16.06
C ARG A 48 -29.53 9.40 16.97
N GLU A 49 -29.72 8.96 18.22
CA GLU A 49 -28.65 8.62 19.17
C GLU A 49 -27.75 7.49 18.64
N LYS A 50 -28.28 6.65 17.75
CA LYS A 50 -27.61 5.45 17.20
C LYS A 50 -27.10 5.64 15.75
N GLY A 51 -27.48 6.70 15.04
CA GLY A 51 -27.04 6.97 13.67
C GLY A 51 -27.63 8.22 13.03
N GLU A 52 -27.15 8.56 11.83
CA GLU A 52 -27.56 9.78 11.09
C GLU A 52 -28.57 9.53 9.96
N ARG A 53 -29.02 8.27 9.81
CA ARG A 53 -29.98 7.81 8.79
C ARG A 53 -31.26 7.27 9.46
N VAL A 54 -32.41 7.57 8.86
CA VAL A 54 -33.72 6.99 9.22
C VAL A 54 -34.44 6.47 7.97
N VAL A 55 -35.14 5.36 8.10
CA VAL A 55 -35.95 4.75 7.03
C VAL A 55 -37.42 4.75 7.45
N LEU A 56 -38.23 5.62 6.84
CA LEU A 56 -39.66 5.71 7.10
C LEU A 56 -40.39 4.57 6.36
N THR A 57 -41.12 3.75 7.11
CA THR A 57 -41.80 2.54 6.59
C THR A 57 -43.11 2.24 7.35
N GLY A 58 -43.80 1.17 6.97
CA GLY A 58 -45.03 0.69 7.62
C GLY A 58 -46.05 0.14 6.61
N GLY A 59 -47.27 0.68 6.66
CA GLY A 59 -48.33 0.43 5.67
C GLY A 59 -48.07 1.16 4.34
N GLU A 60 -48.59 2.37 4.20
CA GLU A 60 -48.13 3.34 3.20
C GLU A 60 -47.89 4.68 3.89
N VAL A 61 -46.69 5.22 3.74
CA VAL A 61 -46.25 6.41 4.48
C VAL A 61 -46.72 7.70 3.79
N THR A 62 -46.78 7.71 2.46
CA THR A 62 -47.11 8.90 1.64
C THR A 62 -48.58 9.33 1.72
N ILE A 63 -49.47 8.47 2.24
CA ILE A 63 -50.90 8.79 2.43
C ILE A 63 -51.20 9.42 3.81
N LEU A 64 -50.19 9.64 4.65
CA LEU A 64 -50.36 10.35 5.92
C LEU A 64 -50.49 11.86 5.69
N SER A 65 -51.48 12.48 6.32
CA SER A 65 -51.63 13.94 6.41
C SER A 65 -50.37 14.60 6.99
N GLU A 66 -49.74 13.93 7.96
CA GLU A 66 -48.58 14.36 8.72
C GLU A 66 -47.24 14.07 8.02
N PHE A 67 -47.23 13.49 6.81
CA PHE A 67 -46.02 13.00 6.13
C PHE A 67 -44.90 14.04 6.05
N PHE A 68 -45.21 15.26 5.60
CA PHE A 68 -44.23 16.35 5.51
C PHE A 68 -43.78 16.87 6.89
N GLU A 69 -44.64 16.75 7.91
CA GLU A 69 -44.28 17.09 9.29
C GLU A 69 -43.29 16.07 9.86
N ILE A 70 -43.48 14.76 9.60
CA ILE A 70 -42.54 13.70 9.98
C ILE A 70 -41.16 13.94 9.35
N ILE A 71 -41.10 14.30 8.06
CA ILE A 71 -39.83 14.66 7.39
C ILE A 71 -39.20 15.91 8.05
N SER A 72 -40.00 16.94 8.35
CA SER A 72 -39.54 18.15 9.03
C SER A 72 -38.98 17.86 10.44
N ARG A 73 -39.64 16.99 11.21
CA ARG A 73 -39.16 16.49 12.52
C ARG A 73 -37.84 15.75 12.38
N CYS A 74 -37.70 14.85 11.40
CA CYS A 74 -36.44 14.15 11.14
C CYS A 74 -35.29 15.12 10.84
N LYS A 75 -35.53 16.14 10.00
CA LYS A 75 -34.55 17.22 9.75
C LYS A 75 -34.20 18.02 11.01
N LYS A 76 -35.18 18.37 11.85
CA LYS A 76 -34.95 19.09 13.12
C LYS A 76 -34.15 18.27 14.13
N LEU A 77 -34.29 16.95 14.12
CA LEU A 77 -33.45 16.02 14.88
C LEU A 77 -32.06 15.79 14.24
N GLY A 78 -31.75 16.45 13.13
CA GLY A 78 -30.44 16.39 12.49
C GLY A 78 -30.12 15.05 11.81
N PHE A 79 -31.14 14.31 11.35
CA PHE A 79 -30.93 13.23 10.39
C PHE A 79 -30.42 13.80 9.07
N LYS A 80 -29.32 13.24 8.55
CA LYS A 80 -28.71 13.62 7.26
C LYS A 80 -29.30 12.83 6.10
N GLU A 81 -29.70 11.60 6.37
CA GLU A 81 -30.32 10.71 5.39
C GLU A 81 -31.74 10.32 5.85
N ILE A 82 -32.73 10.60 5.01
CA ILE A 82 -34.14 10.27 5.24
C ILE A 82 -34.59 9.44 4.03
N ALA A 83 -34.75 8.13 4.24
CA ALA A 83 -35.26 7.21 3.23
C ALA A 83 -36.76 6.97 3.42
N VAL A 84 -37.50 6.78 2.33
CA VAL A 84 -38.93 6.43 2.34
C VAL A 84 -39.17 5.16 1.54
N ILE A 85 -39.79 4.15 2.18
CA ILE A 85 -40.32 2.96 1.50
C ILE A 85 -41.80 3.21 1.20
N SER A 86 -42.21 2.98 -0.04
CA SER A 86 -43.58 3.26 -0.52
C SER A 86 -43.99 2.28 -1.63
N ASN A 87 -45.28 2.15 -1.90
CA ASN A 87 -45.81 1.55 -3.13
C ASN A 87 -45.82 2.52 -4.33
N GLY A 88 -45.41 3.77 -4.14
CA GLY A 88 -45.19 4.75 -5.21
C GLY A 88 -46.44 5.41 -5.77
N ARG A 89 -47.64 4.85 -5.55
CA ARG A 89 -48.91 5.30 -6.15
C ARG A 89 -49.21 6.78 -5.93
N LYS A 90 -48.80 7.35 -4.78
CA LYS A 90 -49.04 8.76 -4.44
C LYS A 90 -48.16 9.73 -5.24
N PHE A 91 -47.02 9.28 -5.78
CA PHE A 91 -46.13 10.09 -6.63
C PHE A 91 -46.67 10.27 -8.06
N SER A 92 -47.76 9.59 -8.44
CA SER A 92 -48.51 9.88 -9.68
C SER A 92 -48.98 11.34 -9.74
N ASN A 93 -49.22 11.96 -8.57
CA ASN A 93 -49.28 13.41 -8.44
C ASN A 93 -47.86 14.01 -8.44
N HIS A 94 -47.50 14.67 -9.55
CA HIS A 94 -46.19 15.27 -9.78
C HIS A 94 -45.77 16.25 -8.67
N ASP A 95 -46.67 17.15 -8.25
CA ASP A 95 -46.34 18.19 -7.28
C ASP A 95 -46.07 17.62 -5.88
N PHE A 96 -46.77 16.53 -5.52
CA PHE A 96 -46.48 15.76 -4.31
C PHE A 96 -45.09 15.11 -4.38
N ALA A 97 -44.68 14.58 -5.54
CA ALA A 97 -43.33 14.02 -5.73
C ALA A 97 -42.24 15.11 -5.63
N VAL A 98 -42.40 16.23 -6.33
CA VAL A 98 -41.51 17.41 -6.25
C VAL A 98 -41.40 17.91 -4.80
N LYS A 99 -42.53 18.07 -4.11
CA LYS A 99 -42.58 18.50 -2.70
C LYS A 99 -41.90 17.50 -1.76
N THR A 100 -41.95 16.20 -2.06
CA THR A 100 -41.28 15.15 -1.27
C THR A 100 -39.76 15.28 -1.35
N ILE A 101 -39.19 15.45 -2.55
CA ILE A 101 -37.75 15.65 -2.73
C ILE A 101 -37.30 16.99 -2.13
N ASN A 102 -38.03 18.09 -2.37
CA ASN A 102 -37.70 19.40 -1.79
C ASN A 102 -37.87 19.44 -0.25
N SER A 103 -38.70 18.58 0.33
CA SER A 103 -38.74 18.38 1.79
C SER A 103 -37.46 17.72 2.33
N GLY A 104 -36.61 17.17 1.47
CA GLY A 104 -35.30 16.57 1.77
C GLY A 104 -35.36 15.10 2.14
N VAL A 105 -36.22 14.34 1.46
CA VAL A 105 -36.07 12.88 1.37
C VAL A 105 -34.87 12.59 0.47
N SER A 106 -33.84 11.94 1.02
CA SER A 106 -32.58 11.65 0.31
C SER A 106 -32.61 10.32 -0.44
N GLU A 107 -33.59 9.46 -0.15
CA GLU A 107 -33.74 8.15 -0.78
C GLU A 107 -35.24 7.76 -0.87
N ILE A 108 -35.68 7.34 -2.05
CA ILE A 108 -37.01 6.76 -2.27
C ILE A 108 -36.84 5.32 -2.77
N CYS A 109 -37.60 4.40 -2.16
CA CYS A 109 -37.66 3.01 -2.55
C CYS A 109 -39.12 2.65 -2.88
N VAL A 110 -39.43 2.45 -4.16
CA VAL A 110 -40.78 2.08 -4.63
C VAL A 110 -40.88 0.57 -4.81
N THR A 111 -41.93 -0.04 -4.25
CA THR A 111 -42.17 -1.47 -4.39
C THR A 111 -43.08 -1.78 -5.58
N VAL A 112 -42.61 -2.64 -6.49
CA VAL A 112 -43.31 -3.07 -7.73
C VAL A 112 -43.18 -4.58 -7.87
N TYR A 113 -44.28 -5.28 -8.18
CA TYR A 113 -44.28 -6.76 -8.20
C TYR A 113 -44.14 -7.41 -9.59
N ASP A 114 -44.71 -6.82 -10.63
CA ASP A 114 -44.68 -7.31 -12.02
C ASP A 114 -44.97 -6.12 -12.97
N LEU A 115 -44.73 -6.28 -14.28
CA LEU A 115 -45.11 -5.30 -15.31
C LEU A 115 -46.49 -5.59 -15.94
N ARG A 116 -47.10 -6.73 -15.58
CA ARG A 116 -48.45 -7.13 -15.98
C ARG A 116 -49.48 -6.67 -14.96
N GLU A 117 -50.53 -5.98 -15.40
CA GLU A 117 -51.57 -5.45 -14.51
C GLU A 117 -52.25 -6.57 -13.71
N GLU A 118 -52.61 -7.68 -14.36
CA GLU A 118 -53.31 -8.80 -13.73
C GLU A 118 -52.49 -9.51 -12.65
N VAL A 119 -51.16 -9.52 -12.79
CA VAL A 119 -50.25 -10.10 -11.79
C VAL A 119 -49.94 -9.09 -10.68
N HIS A 120 -49.64 -7.84 -11.03
CA HIS A 120 -49.32 -6.80 -10.04
C HIS A 120 -50.52 -6.48 -9.16
N ASP A 121 -51.68 -6.20 -9.74
CA ASP A 121 -52.90 -5.87 -9.01
C ASP A 121 -53.48 -7.09 -8.27
N GLY A 122 -53.28 -8.29 -8.83
CA GLY A 122 -53.57 -9.55 -8.15
C GLY A 122 -52.68 -9.80 -6.92
N ILE A 123 -51.44 -9.30 -6.90
CA ILE A 123 -50.54 -9.35 -5.74
C ILE A 123 -50.82 -8.23 -4.73
N THR A 124 -51.19 -7.01 -5.17
CA THR A 124 -51.49 -5.87 -4.28
C THR A 124 -52.92 -5.87 -3.73
N GLY A 125 -53.82 -6.65 -4.33
CA GLY A 125 -55.24 -6.69 -3.99
C GLY A 125 -56.02 -5.43 -4.39
N VAL A 126 -55.51 -4.64 -5.36
CA VAL A 126 -56.12 -3.36 -5.79
C VAL A 126 -55.96 -3.15 -7.30
N LYS A 127 -57.09 -3.08 -8.02
CA LYS A 127 -57.12 -2.76 -9.45
C LYS A 127 -56.66 -1.32 -9.74
N GLY A 128 -55.91 -1.12 -10.82
CA GLY A 128 -55.27 0.13 -11.21
C GLY A 128 -53.99 0.45 -10.43
N SER A 129 -53.51 -0.46 -9.56
CA SER A 129 -52.37 -0.13 -8.70
C SER A 129 -51.05 -0.08 -9.45
N LEU A 130 -50.86 -0.94 -10.47
CA LEU A 130 -49.69 -0.86 -11.35
C LEU A 130 -49.64 0.47 -12.09
N PHE A 131 -50.75 0.89 -12.70
CA PHE A 131 -50.85 2.15 -13.44
C PHE A 131 -50.44 3.36 -12.58
N GLU A 132 -51.00 3.48 -11.37
CA GLU A 132 -50.64 4.56 -10.45
C GLU A 132 -49.20 4.47 -9.95
N THR A 133 -48.68 3.26 -9.70
CA THR A 133 -47.28 3.04 -9.29
C THR A 133 -46.31 3.42 -10.41
N MET A 134 -46.57 3.01 -11.66
CA MET A 134 -45.73 3.34 -12.82
C MET A 134 -45.76 4.85 -13.13
N ALA A 135 -46.94 5.49 -13.12
CA ALA A 135 -47.04 6.94 -13.26
C ALA A 135 -46.26 7.70 -12.16
N GLY A 136 -46.20 7.14 -10.94
CA GLY A 136 -45.38 7.66 -9.86
C GLY A 136 -43.87 7.48 -10.08
N ILE A 137 -43.46 6.35 -10.65
CA ILE A 137 -42.06 6.08 -11.02
C ILE A 137 -41.61 7.02 -12.14
N ASP A 138 -42.42 7.21 -13.19
CA ASP A 138 -42.13 8.13 -14.28
C ASP A 138 -41.93 9.57 -13.80
N ASN A 139 -42.74 10.04 -12.85
CA ASN A 139 -42.56 11.35 -12.23
C ASN A 139 -41.25 11.42 -11.44
N LEU A 140 -40.88 10.38 -10.67
CA LEU A 140 -39.61 10.34 -9.95
C LEU A 140 -38.40 10.30 -10.90
N LEU A 141 -38.47 9.61 -12.04
CA LEU A 141 -37.42 9.59 -13.06
C LEU A 141 -37.25 10.96 -13.74
N LYS A 142 -38.36 11.64 -14.09
CA LYS A 142 -38.34 13.02 -14.61
C LYS A 142 -37.72 13.99 -13.61
N ILE A 143 -38.10 13.89 -12.33
CA ILE A 143 -37.55 14.71 -11.24
C ILE A 143 -36.05 14.44 -11.07
N LYS A 144 -35.61 13.18 -11.05
CA LYS A 144 -34.19 12.80 -10.92
C LYS A 144 -33.34 13.25 -12.12
N SER A 145 -33.93 13.38 -13.30
CA SER A 145 -33.27 13.89 -14.50
C SER A 145 -33.15 15.41 -14.54
N SER A 146 -33.82 16.13 -13.64
CA SER A 146 -33.84 17.60 -13.61
C SER A 146 -32.66 18.17 -12.81
N ARG A 147 -31.82 18.98 -13.48
CA ARG A 147 -30.73 19.73 -12.83
C ARG A 147 -31.21 20.81 -11.83
N ALA A 148 -32.51 21.10 -11.79
CA ALA A 148 -33.10 22.08 -10.89
C ALA A 148 -33.60 21.47 -9.57
N MET A 149 -33.50 20.15 -9.39
CA MET A 149 -33.97 19.43 -8.21
C MET A 149 -32.80 18.90 -7.37
N PRO A 150 -32.94 18.73 -6.05
CA PRO A 150 -31.97 18.02 -5.22
C PRO A 150 -31.77 16.57 -5.71
N ASP A 151 -30.52 16.11 -5.79
CA ASP A 151 -30.26 14.69 -6.07
C ASP A 151 -30.70 13.81 -4.90
N PHE A 152 -31.29 12.67 -5.25
CA PHE A 152 -31.80 11.67 -4.31
C PHE A 152 -31.56 10.27 -4.88
N VAL A 153 -31.38 9.29 -4.00
CA VAL A 153 -31.26 7.88 -4.40
C VAL A 153 -32.65 7.36 -4.76
N PHE A 154 -32.79 6.70 -5.92
CA PHE A 154 -34.03 6.05 -6.31
C PHE A 154 -33.79 4.57 -6.56
N ARG A 155 -34.57 3.71 -5.91
CA ARG A 155 -34.48 2.25 -5.98
C ARG A 155 -35.84 1.62 -6.19
N ILE A 156 -35.82 0.43 -6.77
CA ILE A 156 -36.98 -0.46 -6.81
C ILE A 156 -36.81 -1.57 -5.78
N ASN A 157 -37.92 -1.97 -5.17
CA ASN A 157 -38.03 -3.15 -4.30
C ASN A 157 -39.10 -4.09 -4.86
N THR A 158 -38.94 -5.39 -4.65
CA THR A 158 -39.91 -6.40 -5.03
C THR A 158 -39.81 -7.61 -4.12
N VAL A 159 -40.86 -8.44 -4.12
CA VAL A 159 -40.88 -9.74 -3.45
C VAL A 159 -41.09 -10.77 -4.55
N LEU A 160 -40.18 -11.75 -4.64
CA LEU A 160 -40.26 -12.82 -5.63
C LEU A 160 -41.07 -13.98 -5.05
N CYS A 161 -42.19 -14.30 -5.70
CA CYS A 161 -43.11 -15.37 -5.32
C CYS A 161 -43.52 -16.20 -6.54
N SER A 162 -44.29 -17.27 -6.30
CA SER A 162 -44.87 -18.14 -7.35
C SER A 162 -45.55 -17.36 -8.49
N ARG A 163 -46.22 -16.24 -8.17
CA ARG A 163 -47.11 -15.52 -9.09
C ARG A 163 -46.40 -14.55 -10.04
N ASN A 164 -45.31 -13.92 -9.62
CA ASN A 164 -44.53 -12.96 -10.44
C ASN A 164 -43.19 -13.51 -10.97
N ALA A 165 -42.78 -14.73 -10.59
CA ALA A 165 -41.51 -15.29 -11.02
C ALA A 165 -41.32 -15.35 -12.56
N SER A 166 -42.40 -15.51 -13.32
CA SER A 166 -42.38 -15.48 -14.79
C SER A 166 -42.17 -14.08 -15.41
N GLY A 167 -42.40 -13.01 -14.65
CA GLY A 167 -42.23 -11.61 -15.09
C GLY A 167 -40.97 -10.94 -14.55
N MET A 168 -40.32 -11.54 -13.54
CA MET A 168 -39.22 -10.93 -12.77
C MET A 168 -38.03 -10.49 -13.64
N GLU A 169 -37.61 -11.30 -14.61
CA GLU A 169 -36.55 -10.93 -15.54
C GLU A 169 -36.90 -9.67 -16.36
N ASN A 170 -38.14 -9.56 -16.83
CA ASN A 170 -38.60 -8.40 -17.61
C ASN A 170 -38.72 -7.15 -16.73
N LEU A 171 -39.19 -7.29 -15.48
CA LEU A 171 -39.23 -6.22 -14.48
C LEU A 171 -37.82 -5.63 -14.23
N ILE A 172 -36.82 -6.50 -14.10
CA ILE A 172 -35.42 -6.13 -13.86
C ILE A 172 -34.81 -5.44 -15.09
N LYS A 173 -34.99 -6.03 -16.29
CA LYS A 173 -34.51 -5.48 -17.56
C LYS A 173 -35.15 -4.13 -17.92
N TYR A 174 -36.42 -3.93 -17.55
CA TYR A 174 -37.12 -2.65 -17.70
C TYR A 174 -36.50 -1.57 -16.83
N PHE A 175 -36.34 -1.81 -15.52
CA PHE A 175 -35.83 -0.79 -14.60
C PHE A 175 -34.34 -0.48 -14.78
N HIS A 176 -33.54 -1.43 -15.27
CA HIS A 176 -32.19 -1.16 -15.78
C HIS A 176 -32.21 -0.12 -16.91
N ARG A 177 -33.02 -0.35 -17.95
CA ARG A 177 -33.16 0.57 -19.09
C ARG A 177 -33.73 1.93 -18.68
N ALA A 178 -34.53 1.98 -17.62
CA ALA A 178 -35.05 3.21 -17.02
C ALA A 178 -34.03 3.98 -16.15
N GLY A 179 -32.79 3.49 -16.00
CA GLY A 179 -31.73 4.20 -15.27
C GLY A 179 -31.79 4.08 -13.74
N ILE A 180 -32.53 3.10 -13.20
CA ILE A 180 -32.45 2.74 -11.78
C ILE A 180 -31.06 2.12 -11.51
N SER A 181 -30.45 2.39 -10.34
CA SER A 181 -29.13 1.84 -9.98
C SER A 181 -29.17 0.57 -9.12
N SER A 182 -30.31 0.24 -8.51
CA SER A 182 -30.47 -1.03 -7.79
C SER A 182 -31.90 -1.51 -7.66
N ILE A 183 -32.09 -2.82 -7.70
CA ILE A 183 -33.36 -3.51 -7.45
C ILE A 183 -33.18 -4.49 -6.29
N LEU A 184 -33.98 -4.34 -5.22
CA LEU A 184 -34.03 -5.29 -4.12
C LEU A 184 -35.07 -6.36 -4.40
N VAL A 185 -34.68 -7.64 -4.42
CA VAL A 185 -35.53 -8.82 -4.65
C VAL A 185 -35.58 -9.63 -3.36
N ALA A 186 -36.64 -9.49 -2.57
CA ALA A 186 -36.79 -10.22 -1.31
C ALA A 186 -37.44 -11.60 -1.50
N ASP A 187 -37.08 -12.56 -0.65
CA ASP A 187 -37.82 -13.83 -0.51
C ASP A 187 -39.22 -13.57 0.09
N VAL A 188 -40.21 -14.36 -0.34
CA VAL A 188 -41.58 -14.25 0.15
C VAL A 188 -41.70 -14.87 1.54
N VAL A 189 -42.10 -14.06 2.53
CA VAL A 189 -42.41 -14.56 3.87
C VAL A 189 -43.76 -15.26 3.84
N LEU A 190 -43.76 -16.56 4.11
CA LEU A 190 -44.98 -17.35 4.09
C LEU A 190 -45.80 -17.16 5.36
N SER A 191 -47.11 -17.06 5.20
CA SER A 191 -48.09 -16.85 6.26
C SER A 191 -49.28 -17.79 6.08
N ASP A 192 -50.37 -17.53 6.78
CA ASP A 192 -51.67 -18.20 6.55
C ASP A 192 -52.51 -17.46 5.49
N SER A 193 -52.10 -16.25 5.11
CA SER A 193 -52.70 -15.45 4.01
C SER A 193 -52.05 -15.73 2.65
N PHE A 194 -50.82 -16.25 2.65
CA PHE A 194 -50.06 -16.65 1.47
C PHE A 194 -49.12 -17.80 1.83
N ASP A 195 -49.45 -19.03 1.44
CA ASP A 195 -48.72 -20.23 1.84
C ASP A 195 -47.90 -20.88 0.71
N GLU A 196 -47.92 -20.30 -0.50
CA GLU A 196 -47.21 -20.77 -1.70
C GLU A 196 -45.69 -20.49 -1.62
N PRO A 197 -44.81 -21.47 -1.29
CA PRO A 197 -43.37 -21.27 -1.37
C PRO A 197 -42.93 -21.05 -2.83
N LEU A 198 -42.03 -20.08 -3.03
CA LEU A 198 -41.24 -20.02 -4.27
C LEU A 198 -40.31 -21.24 -4.32
N ASP A 199 -40.18 -21.88 -5.48
CA ASP A 199 -39.08 -22.82 -5.73
C ASP A 199 -37.77 -22.04 -5.92
N TYR A 200 -36.78 -22.28 -5.06
CA TYR A 200 -35.51 -21.55 -5.09
C TYR A 200 -34.65 -21.91 -6.31
N ARG A 201 -34.96 -22.98 -7.05
CA ARG A 201 -34.40 -23.23 -8.39
C ARG A 201 -34.78 -22.11 -9.38
N VAL A 202 -35.94 -21.48 -9.18
CA VAL A 202 -36.39 -20.34 -10.00
C VAL A 202 -35.66 -19.05 -9.59
N ALA A 203 -35.48 -18.80 -8.29
CA ALA A 203 -34.63 -17.68 -7.82
C ALA A 203 -33.18 -17.82 -8.33
N ARG A 204 -32.63 -19.04 -8.28
CA ARG A 204 -31.32 -19.38 -8.86
C ARG A 204 -31.27 -19.10 -10.36
N LYS A 205 -32.24 -19.59 -11.14
CA LYS A 205 -32.31 -19.38 -12.59
C LYS A 205 -32.43 -17.90 -12.98
N ILE A 206 -33.24 -17.12 -12.25
CA ILE A 206 -33.37 -15.68 -12.50
C ILE A 206 -32.03 -14.98 -12.25
N ALA A 207 -31.31 -15.32 -11.18
CA ALA A 207 -29.96 -14.83 -10.92
C ALA A 207 -28.95 -15.23 -12.01
N GLU A 208 -28.97 -16.48 -12.48
CA GLU A 208 -28.15 -16.96 -13.61
C GLU A 208 -28.46 -16.19 -14.91
N SER A 209 -29.75 -15.93 -15.21
CA SER A 209 -30.12 -15.14 -16.39
C SER A 209 -29.64 -13.70 -16.32
N ILE A 210 -29.74 -13.04 -15.15
CA ILE A 210 -29.28 -11.65 -14.97
C ILE A 210 -27.77 -11.55 -15.21
N LEU A 211 -26.98 -12.56 -14.83
CA LEU A 211 -25.54 -12.55 -15.09
C LEU A 211 -25.15 -12.85 -16.54
N SER A 212 -26.07 -13.45 -17.31
CA SER A 212 -25.86 -13.70 -18.75
C SER A 212 -26.10 -12.47 -19.64
N GLU A 213 -26.65 -11.37 -19.10
CA GLU A 213 -26.90 -10.13 -19.83
C GLU A 213 -25.93 -9.00 -19.42
N SER A 214 -25.54 -8.18 -20.40
CA SER A 214 -24.62 -7.05 -20.22
C SER A 214 -25.29 -5.85 -19.53
N PHE A 215 -25.51 -5.97 -18.23
CA PHE A 215 -25.90 -4.85 -17.37
C PHE A 215 -24.75 -3.82 -17.23
N SER A 216 -25.10 -2.58 -16.88
CA SER A 216 -24.12 -1.51 -16.66
C SER A 216 -23.51 -1.60 -15.26
N GLU A 217 -22.24 -1.21 -15.12
CA GLU A 217 -21.45 -1.29 -13.87
C GLU A 217 -22.10 -0.63 -12.64
N ASN A 218 -23.05 0.30 -12.86
CA ASN A 218 -23.77 1.03 -11.82
C ASN A 218 -25.16 0.43 -11.51
N PHE A 219 -25.48 -0.77 -12.03
CA PHE A 219 -26.73 -1.50 -11.79
C PHE A 219 -26.48 -2.75 -10.93
N SER A 220 -27.40 -3.02 -9.99
CA SER A 220 -27.27 -4.14 -9.05
C SER A 220 -28.62 -4.74 -8.65
N VAL A 221 -28.75 -6.07 -8.72
CA VAL A 221 -29.91 -6.82 -8.22
C VAL A 221 -29.53 -7.52 -6.92
N VAL A 222 -30.26 -7.23 -5.84
CA VAL A 222 -29.93 -7.72 -4.49
C VAL A 222 -30.98 -8.74 -4.03
N PHE A 223 -30.63 -10.03 -4.02
CA PHE A 223 -31.47 -11.12 -3.52
C PHE A 223 -31.39 -11.23 -2.00
N ARG A 224 -32.45 -10.85 -1.28
CA ARG A 224 -32.41 -10.71 0.18
C ARG A 224 -33.28 -11.74 0.90
N GLY A 225 -32.65 -12.51 1.79
CA GLY A 225 -33.32 -13.49 2.65
C GLY A 225 -33.45 -14.90 2.09
N PHE A 226 -33.10 -15.09 0.83
CA PHE A 226 -32.84 -16.41 0.27
C PHE A 226 -31.64 -17.08 0.97
N PRO A 227 -31.62 -18.41 1.15
CA PRO A 227 -30.46 -19.10 1.71
C PRO A 227 -29.27 -19.01 0.74
N LEU A 228 -28.18 -18.32 1.11
CA LEU A 228 -27.02 -18.05 0.22
C LEU A 228 -26.47 -19.28 -0.53
N CYS A 229 -26.61 -20.47 0.04
CA CYS A 229 -26.16 -21.71 -0.58
C CYS A 229 -26.86 -22.06 -1.91
N ILE A 230 -28.04 -21.50 -2.22
CA ILE A 230 -28.67 -21.68 -3.55
C ILE A 230 -27.89 -20.96 -4.66
N PHE A 231 -27.12 -19.93 -4.30
CA PHE A 231 -26.33 -19.10 -5.22
C PHE A 231 -24.84 -19.49 -5.30
N LYS A 232 -24.37 -20.41 -4.45
CA LYS A 232 -22.93 -20.72 -4.25
C LYS A 232 -22.18 -21.14 -5.53
N GLU A 233 -22.89 -21.62 -6.55
CA GLU A 233 -22.34 -22.20 -7.79
C GLU A 233 -22.33 -21.22 -8.96
N ILE A 234 -22.89 -20.03 -8.75
CA ILE A 234 -23.05 -19.03 -9.80
C ILE A 234 -21.89 -18.05 -9.69
N GLU A 235 -20.97 -18.15 -10.65
CA GLU A 235 -19.83 -17.25 -10.72
C GLU A 235 -20.29 -15.80 -10.91
N ASN A 236 -19.66 -14.87 -10.20
CA ASN A 236 -19.96 -13.43 -10.18
C ASN A 236 -21.23 -12.99 -9.39
N ILE A 237 -21.86 -13.86 -8.58
CA ILE A 237 -22.72 -13.37 -7.49
C ILE A 237 -21.87 -12.91 -6.30
N SER A 238 -22.03 -11.65 -5.90
CA SER A 238 -21.50 -11.15 -4.63
C SER A 238 -22.30 -11.70 -3.45
N LEU A 239 -21.70 -12.51 -2.59
CA LEU A 239 -22.33 -12.95 -1.33
C LEU A 239 -22.07 -11.90 -0.23
N GLU A 240 -22.92 -11.90 0.80
CA GLU A 240 -22.92 -10.82 1.81
C GLU A 240 -21.54 -10.62 2.49
N GLY A 241 -20.89 -9.51 2.12
CA GLY A 241 -19.51 -9.20 2.46
C GLY A 241 -18.73 -8.58 1.30
N ASP A 242 -19.05 -8.95 0.04
CA ASP A 242 -18.36 -8.44 -1.14
C ASP A 242 -18.75 -7.00 -1.49
N MET A 243 -17.74 -6.12 -1.64
CA MET A 243 -17.87 -4.73 -2.13
C MET A 243 -17.56 -4.59 -3.64
N LYS A 244 -17.77 -5.63 -4.44
CA LYS A 244 -17.65 -5.54 -5.91
C LYS A 244 -18.93 -4.95 -6.52
N PRO A 245 -18.85 -4.19 -7.63
CA PRO A 245 -20.01 -3.94 -8.48
C PRO A 245 -20.37 -5.23 -9.22
N ALA A 246 -21.25 -6.04 -8.64
CA ALA A 246 -21.85 -7.21 -9.28
C ALA A 246 -23.31 -6.90 -9.67
N PRO A 247 -23.76 -7.24 -10.89
CA PRO A 247 -25.16 -7.07 -11.26
C PRO A 247 -26.09 -8.02 -10.48
N VAL A 248 -25.55 -9.03 -9.79
CA VAL A 248 -26.27 -9.82 -8.78
C VAL A 248 -25.49 -9.92 -7.47
N ARG A 249 -26.19 -9.65 -6.35
CA ARG A 249 -25.72 -9.80 -4.97
C ARG A 249 -26.74 -10.61 -4.16
N ALA A 250 -26.31 -11.37 -3.15
CA ALA A 250 -27.20 -12.11 -2.25
C ALA A 250 -26.89 -11.85 -0.76
N GLU A 251 -27.93 -11.63 0.04
CA GLU A 251 -27.86 -11.17 1.43
C GLU A 251 -28.51 -12.13 2.42
N VAL A 252 -27.84 -12.40 3.55
CA VAL A 252 -28.39 -13.22 4.63
C VAL A 252 -29.52 -12.46 5.33
N GLN A 253 -30.58 -13.18 5.73
CA GLN A 253 -31.50 -12.68 6.75
C GLN A 253 -30.77 -12.63 8.12
N ASN A 254 -30.00 -11.58 8.35
CA ASN A 254 -29.30 -11.32 9.61
C ASN A 254 -30.27 -10.93 10.73
N ILE A 255 -30.49 -11.83 11.70
CA ILE A 255 -31.23 -11.54 12.94
C ILE A 255 -30.46 -11.91 14.23
N ASN A 256 -29.46 -12.80 14.15
CA ASN A 256 -28.72 -13.26 15.35
C ASN A 256 -27.61 -12.29 15.81
N THR A 257 -28.00 -11.13 16.37
CA THR A 257 -27.15 -10.35 17.30
C THR A 257 -27.58 -10.52 18.76
N ALA A 258 -28.32 -11.58 19.08
CA ALA A 258 -28.62 -12.00 20.45
C ALA A 258 -27.57 -13.02 20.93
N SER A 259 -26.79 -12.66 21.95
CA SER A 259 -25.85 -13.59 22.59
C SER A 259 -26.59 -14.71 23.33
N THR A 260 -25.92 -15.84 23.53
CA THR A 260 -26.44 -17.05 24.21
C THR A 260 -26.56 -16.87 25.74
N SER A 261 -27.20 -15.78 26.18
CA SER A 261 -27.42 -15.40 27.58
C SER A 261 -28.61 -14.44 27.73
N GLN A 262 -29.79 -14.99 28.04
CA GLN A 262 -30.91 -14.31 28.72
C GLN A 262 -31.44 -12.99 28.10
N ILE A 263 -32.07 -13.07 26.92
CA ILE A 263 -33.14 -12.14 26.55
C ILE A 263 -34.37 -12.96 26.14
N LYS A 264 -35.57 -12.58 26.62
CA LYS A 264 -36.83 -13.05 26.03
C LYS A 264 -36.90 -12.48 24.61
N LEU A 265 -36.71 -13.31 23.59
CA LEU A 265 -37.20 -13.01 22.24
C LEU A 265 -38.66 -12.56 22.38
N ASP A 266 -39.00 -11.41 21.79
CA ASP A 266 -40.41 -11.00 21.73
C ASP A 266 -41.17 -12.09 20.95
N LYS A 267 -42.36 -12.47 21.41
CA LYS A 267 -43.15 -13.58 20.84
C LYS A 267 -43.25 -13.50 19.31
N TYR A 268 -43.32 -12.29 18.77
CA TYR A 268 -43.27 -11.96 17.35
C TYR A 268 -42.07 -12.61 16.63
N PHE A 269 -40.83 -12.29 17.04
CA PHE A 269 -39.63 -12.83 16.39
C PHE A 269 -39.43 -14.32 16.71
N ALA A 270 -39.79 -14.77 17.91
CA ALA A 270 -39.77 -16.21 18.24
C ALA A 270 -40.66 -17.01 17.29
N ASN A 271 -41.88 -16.54 17.02
CA ASN A 271 -42.82 -17.18 16.08
C ASN A 271 -42.35 -17.06 14.62
N PHE A 272 -41.72 -15.94 14.23
CA PHE A 272 -41.19 -15.79 12.87
C PHE A 272 -40.08 -16.83 12.59
N TYR A 273 -39.08 -16.97 13.47
CA TYR A 273 -37.98 -17.93 13.23
C TYR A 273 -38.33 -19.37 13.56
N SER A 274 -39.41 -19.64 14.32
CA SER A 274 -39.91 -21.01 14.48
C SER A 274 -40.41 -21.63 13.17
N ASN A 275 -40.67 -20.81 12.14
CA ASN A 275 -41.01 -21.26 10.80
C ASN A 275 -39.79 -21.55 9.89
N PHE A 276 -38.55 -21.40 10.37
CA PHE A 276 -37.33 -21.75 9.64
C PHE A 276 -36.63 -22.97 10.25
N LEU A 277 -35.97 -23.78 9.42
CA LEU A 277 -35.25 -25.00 9.83
C LEU A 277 -33.85 -25.08 9.22
N LYS A 278 -32.98 -25.84 9.87
CA LYS A 278 -31.64 -26.18 9.38
C LYS A 278 -31.66 -27.56 8.72
N VAL A 279 -31.42 -27.56 7.41
CA VAL A 279 -31.23 -28.75 6.58
C VAL A 279 -29.92 -29.46 6.91
N LYS A 280 -29.76 -30.72 6.50
CA LYS A 280 -28.53 -31.52 6.72
C LYS A 280 -27.27 -30.78 6.25
N ALA A 281 -27.38 -30.10 5.12
CA ALA A 281 -26.35 -29.24 4.53
C ALA A 281 -25.88 -28.07 5.42
N CYS A 282 -26.69 -27.62 6.41
CA CYS A 282 -26.27 -26.57 7.33
C CYS A 282 -25.26 -27.05 8.39
N SER A 283 -25.09 -28.37 8.58
CA SER A 283 -24.24 -28.93 9.63
C SER A 283 -22.77 -28.46 9.54
N GLU A 284 -22.24 -28.42 8.32
CA GLU A 284 -20.85 -28.07 7.95
C GLU A 284 -20.74 -26.70 7.23
N CYS A 285 -21.79 -25.87 7.24
CA CYS A 285 -21.84 -24.62 6.48
C CYS A 285 -21.25 -23.43 7.26
N PHE A 286 -20.42 -22.61 6.62
CA PHE A 286 -19.83 -21.41 7.23
C PHE A 286 -20.89 -20.44 7.80
N TYR A 287 -21.98 -20.20 7.06
CA TYR A 287 -23.07 -19.30 7.46
C TYR A 287 -24.12 -19.93 8.41
N LYS A 288 -23.81 -21.08 9.04
CA LYS A 288 -24.74 -21.87 9.86
C LYS A 288 -25.47 -21.06 10.94
N ASP A 289 -24.75 -20.21 11.66
CA ASP A 289 -25.30 -19.50 12.84
C ASP A 289 -25.91 -18.12 12.50
N ALA A 290 -25.52 -17.54 11.35
CA ALA A 290 -25.99 -16.22 10.88
C ALA A 290 -27.28 -16.31 10.04
N CYS A 291 -27.37 -17.31 9.16
CA CYS A 291 -28.57 -17.60 8.38
C CYS A 291 -29.74 -18.04 9.30
N PRO A 292 -31.02 -17.75 9.01
CA PRO A 292 -32.14 -18.31 9.77
C PRO A 292 -32.36 -19.80 9.46
N GLY A 293 -32.07 -20.22 8.22
CA GLY A 293 -32.41 -21.55 7.70
C GLY A 293 -33.32 -21.43 6.47
N VAL A 294 -34.15 -22.46 6.25
CA VAL A 294 -35.11 -22.59 5.15
C VAL A 294 -36.53 -22.62 5.72
N GLN A 295 -37.51 -21.97 5.07
CA GLN A 295 -38.89 -21.97 5.54
C GLN A 295 -39.50 -23.39 5.56
N LYS A 296 -40.23 -23.75 6.62
CA LYS A 296 -40.83 -25.09 6.79
C LYS A 296 -41.70 -25.51 5.60
N LYS A 297 -42.61 -24.63 5.16
CA LYS A 297 -43.50 -24.87 4.02
C LYS A 297 -42.73 -25.11 2.70
N TYR A 298 -41.52 -24.54 2.55
CA TYR A 298 -40.63 -24.86 1.43
C TYR A 298 -40.14 -26.32 1.51
N LEU A 299 -39.56 -26.71 2.65
CA LEU A 299 -38.97 -28.05 2.81
C LEU A 299 -40.02 -29.16 2.62
N THR A 300 -41.24 -28.95 3.10
CA THR A 300 -42.37 -29.87 2.91
C THR A 300 -42.75 -30.06 1.42
N ARG A 301 -42.50 -29.06 0.55
CA ARG A 301 -42.91 -29.09 -0.86
C ARG A 301 -41.77 -29.44 -1.83
N PHE A 302 -40.54 -29.05 -1.52
CA PHE A 302 -39.39 -29.12 -2.44
C PHE A 302 -38.17 -29.87 -1.87
N GLY A 303 -38.23 -30.38 -0.64
CA GLY A 303 -37.13 -31.09 0.00
C GLY A 303 -35.92 -30.21 0.35
N GLU A 304 -34.77 -30.85 0.61
CA GLU A 304 -33.52 -30.15 0.97
C GLU A 304 -32.39 -30.23 -0.09
N GLU A 305 -32.63 -30.87 -1.24
CA GLU A 305 -31.59 -31.26 -2.21
C GLU A 305 -30.80 -30.10 -2.84
N ILE A 306 -31.43 -28.94 -3.05
CA ILE A 306 -30.76 -27.75 -3.60
C ILE A 306 -29.72 -27.17 -2.61
N PHE A 307 -29.86 -27.44 -1.31
CA PHE A 307 -29.02 -26.82 -0.29
C PHE A 307 -27.75 -27.61 -0.05
N SER A 308 -26.64 -26.89 0.08
CA SER A 308 -25.33 -27.49 0.27
C SER A 308 -24.42 -26.57 1.09
N PRO A 309 -23.46 -27.09 1.87
CA PRO A 309 -22.63 -26.28 2.74
C PRO A 309 -21.68 -25.39 1.93
N ILE A 310 -21.67 -24.09 2.23
CA ILE A 310 -20.57 -23.20 1.85
C ILE A 310 -19.40 -23.51 2.79
N LYS A 311 -18.41 -24.27 2.29
CA LYS A 311 -17.29 -24.80 3.09
C LYS A 311 -16.02 -23.96 3.07
N ASN A 312 -15.80 -23.13 2.05
CA ASN A 312 -14.56 -22.37 1.88
C ASN A 312 -14.80 -21.12 1.00
N ILE A 313 -14.15 -20.00 1.31
CA ILE A 313 -14.29 -18.71 0.60
C ILE A 313 -13.23 -18.55 -0.51
N GLN A 314 -12.16 -19.35 -0.50
CA GLN A 314 -10.93 -19.22 -1.30
C GLN A 314 -11.05 -19.35 -2.84
N LYS A 315 -12.23 -19.24 -3.48
CA LYS A 315 -12.38 -19.53 -4.93
C LYS A 315 -13.02 -18.49 -5.86
N HIS A 316 -13.69 -17.44 -5.38
CA HIS A 316 -14.40 -16.49 -6.27
C HIS A 316 -14.02 -15.01 -6.09
N ILE A 317 -12.84 -14.72 -5.52
CA ILE A 317 -12.27 -13.37 -5.48
C ILE A 317 -11.49 -13.09 -6.78
N SER A 318 -12.21 -12.98 -7.90
CA SER A 318 -11.77 -12.18 -9.05
C SER A 318 -11.54 -10.73 -8.58
N ILE A 319 -10.34 -10.20 -8.81
CA ILE A 319 -9.96 -8.83 -8.43
C ILE A 319 -10.13 -7.94 -9.66
N ASP A 320 -10.98 -6.93 -9.55
CA ASP A 320 -11.01 -5.78 -10.46
C ASP A 320 -10.97 -4.47 -9.63
N GLU A 321 -10.56 -3.37 -10.26
CA GLU A 321 -9.96 -2.21 -9.60
C GLU A 321 -10.71 -0.90 -9.87
N SER A 322 -12.05 -0.98 -9.91
CA SER A 322 -12.99 0.10 -10.26
C SER A 322 -13.82 0.57 -9.05
N GLY A 323 -13.22 1.36 -8.14
CA GLY A 323 -13.84 1.74 -6.87
C GLY A 323 -14.71 3.01 -6.90
N LYS A 324 -15.86 2.99 -6.18
CA LYS A 324 -16.41 4.15 -5.44
C LYS A 324 -17.36 3.74 -4.32
N ASP A 325 -17.50 4.64 -3.35
CA ASP A 325 -17.97 4.38 -1.98
C ASP A 325 -19.50 4.27 -1.83
N ARG A 326 -19.98 3.43 -0.90
CA ARG A 326 -21.24 3.63 -0.14
C ARG A 326 -21.45 2.70 1.06
N GLU A 327 -20.43 2.51 1.91
CA GLU A 327 -20.70 2.18 3.32
C GLU A 327 -19.64 2.76 4.29
N ARG A 328 -19.87 4.02 4.67
CA ARG A 328 -19.41 4.57 5.95
C ARG A 328 -20.48 4.22 7.01
N THR A 329 -20.18 3.80 8.23
CA THR A 329 -18.87 3.75 8.92
C THR A 329 -18.90 2.65 9.98
N LYS A 330 -17.89 1.76 10.03
CA LYS A 330 -17.57 1.02 11.27
C LYS A 330 -16.15 0.46 11.36
N TRP A 331 -15.61 -0.01 10.24
CA TRP A 331 -14.23 -0.48 10.13
C TRP A 331 -13.59 0.04 8.85
N GLU A 332 -13.34 1.35 8.75
CA GLU A 332 -12.73 1.94 7.54
C GLU A 332 -11.30 1.42 7.27
N VAL A 333 -10.71 0.66 8.20
CA VAL A 333 -9.42 -0.06 8.14
C VAL A 333 -9.12 -0.68 6.78
N GLU A 334 -10.11 -1.29 6.12
CA GLU A 334 -9.91 -2.00 4.84
C GLU A 334 -9.53 -1.09 3.67
N LYS A 335 -9.81 0.23 3.77
CA LYS A 335 -9.36 1.27 2.83
C LYS A 335 -7.90 1.71 3.07
N PHE A 336 -7.33 1.39 4.23
CA PHE A 336 -5.99 1.79 4.66
C PHE A 336 -4.99 0.62 4.77
N ILE A 337 -5.47 -0.62 4.84
CA ILE A 337 -4.62 -1.82 4.79
C ILE A 337 -3.97 -1.93 3.40
N LYS A 338 -2.68 -1.67 3.37
CA LYS A 338 -1.75 -2.08 2.30
C LYS A 338 -1.10 -3.40 2.71
N GLU A 339 -0.99 -4.34 1.78
CA GLU A 339 -0.12 -5.51 1.95
C GLU A 339 1.36 -5.08 1.75
N ARG A 340 2.31 -5.83 2.32
CA ARG A 340 3.75 -5.53 2.23
C ARG A 340 4.39 -6.08 0.95
N ASP A 341 5.43 -5.37 0.47
CA ASP A 341 6.33 -5.86 -0.58
C ASP A 341 7.23 -7.02 -0.09
N GLU A 342 7.89 -7.70 -1.03
CA GLU A 342 8.53 -9.04 -0.92
C GLU A 342 9.75 -9.19 0.02
N SER A 343 9.72 -8.61 1.23
CA SER A 343 10.69 -8.87 2.30
C SER A 343 10.16 -9.89 3.31
N PHE A 344 10.93 -10.96 3.51
CA PHE A 344 10.64 -11.95 4.54
C PHE A 344 11.42 -11.64 5.81
N ARG A 345 10.69 -11.29 6.87
CA ARG A 345 11.14 -11.34 8.25
C ARG A 345 10.59 -12.60 8.92
N LEU A 346 11.39 -13.20 9.79
CA LEU A 346 10.97 -14.20 10.76
C LEU A 346 11.46 -13.75 12.14
N GLU A 347 10.55 -13.70 13.11
CA GLU A 347 10.92 -13.49 14.51
C GLU A 347 11.21 -14.83 15.18
N VAL A 348 12.26 -14.89 15.99
CA VAL A 348 12.64 -16.06 16.79
C VAL A 348 12.78 -15.67 18.25
N THR A 349 12.28 -16.54 19.12
CA THR A 349 12.40 -16.39 20.57
C THR A 349 13.53 -17.26 21.08
N PRO A 350 14.69 -16.75 21.54
CA PRO A 350 15.73 -17.59 22.16
C PRO A 350 15.35 -18.02 23.59
N THR A 351 14.57 -17.19 24.28
CA THR A 351 14.08 -17.46 25.63
C THR A 351 12.90 -16.57 26.01
N THR A 352 12.02 -17.08 26.89
CA THR A 352 11.00 -16.29 27.62
C THR A 352 11.48 -15.86 29.01
N ALA A 353 12.75 -16.06 29.36
CA ALA A 353 13.37 -15.41 30.51
C ALA A 353 13.55 -13.92 30.24
N CYS A 354 13.30 -13.07 31.23
CA CYS A 354 13.60 -11.64 31.19
C CYS A 354 13.96 -11.14 32.59
N GLN A 355 14.82 -10.12 32.67
CA GLN A 355 15.21 -9.48 33.94
C GLN A 355 14.17 -8.46 34.44
N LEU A 356 13.30 -7.97 33.55
CA LEU A 356 12.26 -6.99 33.81
C LEU A 356 10.88 -7.62 33.93
N ARG A 357 9.94 -6.88 34.52
CA ARG A 357 8.52 -7.26 34.67
C ARG A 357 7.61 -6.11 34.21
N CYS A 358 7.86 -5.59 33.02
CA CYS A 358 7.14 -4.41 32.51
C CYS A 358 5.62 -4.64 32.53
N SER A 359 4.86 -3.70 33.08
CA SER A 359 3.40 -3.82 33.29
C SER A 359 2.62 -4.07 31.99
N TYR A 360 3.07 -3.45 30.89
CA TYR A 360 2.53 -3.61 29.54
C TYR A 360 2.97 -4.91 28.85
N CYS A 361 3.99 -5.62 29.35
CA CYS A 361 4.54 -6.80 28.68
C CYS A 361 3.52 -7.94 28.63
N LYS A 362 3.02 -8.26 27.43
CA LYS A 362 2.04 -9.33 27.21
C LYS A 362 2.66 -10.71 27.02
N VAL A 363 3.96 -10.78 26.70
CA VAL A 363 4.72 -12.04 26.58
C VAL A 363 4.67 -12.83 27.89
N LYS A 364 4.43 -14.14 27.81
CA LYS A 364 4.39 -15.05 28.97
C LYS A 364 5.80 -15.45 29.40
N LEU A 365 6.37 -14.62 30.27
CA LEU A 365 7.71 -14.77 30.84
C LEU A 365 7.81 -16.02 31.74
N SER A 366 7.99 -17.19 31.12
CA SER A 366 8.01 -18.51 31.77
C SER A 366 9.41 -19.04 32.04
N GLY A 367 10.47 -18.31 31.65
CA GLY A 367 11.86 -18.73 31.85
C GLY A 367 12.35 -19.83 30.91
N LYS A 368 11.48 -20.35 30.02
CA LYS A 368 11.84 -21.36 29.02
C LYS A 368 12.93 -20.86 28.07
N ILE A 369 13.77 -21.77 27.60
CA ILE A 369 14.84 -21.54 26.63
C ILE A 369 14.55 -22.40 25.40
N SER A 370 14.87 -21.89 24.21
CA SER A 370 14.74 -22.64 22.97
C SER A 370 15.84 -23.70 22.83
N PRO A 371 15.49 -24.95 22.48
CA PRO A 371 16.47 -25.93 22.05
C PRO A 371 17.25 -25.47 20.82
N GLU A 372 18.50 -25.88 20.70
CA GLU A 372 19.39 -25.52 19.58
C GLU A 372 18.76 -25.78 18.20
N TRP A 373 18.09 -26.94 18.05
CA TRP A 373 17.43 -27.34 16.80
C TRP A 373 16.28 -26.40 16.40
N VAL A 374 15.62 -25.73 17.34
CA VAL A 374 14.56 -24.75 17.03
C VAL A 374 15.16 -23.52 16.36
N MET A 375 16.31 -23.06 16.85
CA MET A 375 17.03 -21.92 16.27
C MET A 375 17.56 -22.28 14.87
N ASP A 376 18.14 -23.47 14.71
CA ASP A 376 18.68 -23.95 13.44
C ASP A 376 17.59 -24.18 12.39
N ALA A 377 16.48 -24.83 12.76
CA ALA A 377 15.34 -25.00 11.86
C ALA A 377 14.65 -23.66 11.50
N SER A 378 14.75 -22.65 12.37
CA SER A 378 14.28 -21.30 12.06
C SER A 378 15.19 -20.59 11.04
N VAL A 379 16.52 -20.75 11.17
CA VAL A 379 17.52 -20.27 10.19
C VAL A 379 17.30 -20.94 8.84
N ASP A 380 17.10 -22.26 8.83
CA ASP A 380 16.90 -23.02 7.61
C ASP A 380 15.58 -22.63 6.91
N LEU A 381 14.52 -22.34 7.69
CA LEU A 381 13.22 -21.87 7.20
C LEU A 381 13.31 -20.43 6.65
N ILE A 382 13.90 -19.46 7.34
CA ILE A 382 14.00 -18.09 6.77
C ILE A 382 14.93 -18.07 5.54
N LEU A 383 15.98 -18.89 5.53
CA LEU A 383 16.84 -19.03 4.34
C LEU A 383 16.28 -20.02 3.30
N SER A 384 15.05 -20.53 3.47
CA SER A 384 14.32 -21.27 2.44
C SER A 384 13.63 -20.35 1.43
N CYS A 385 13.12 -19.19 1.88
CA CYS A 385 12.25 -18.31 1.08
C CYS A 385 12.92 -17.77 -0.19
N ASP A 386 12.18 -17.51 -1.26
CA ASP A 386 12.72 -17.10 -2.56
C ASP A 386 13.29 -15.67 -2.60
N SER A 387 13.07 -14.86 -1.55
CA SER A 387 13.66 -13.52 -1.46
C SER A 387 15.17 -13.54 -1.22
N LYS A 388 15.87 -12.63 -1.90
CA LYS A 388 17.33 -12.43 -1.73
C LYS A 388 17.69 -11.60 -0.50
N LYS A 389 16.73 -10.90 0.10
CA LYS A 389 16.90 -10.12 1.34
C LYS A 389 15.97 -10.68 2.41
N THR A 390 16.56 -11.09 3.52
CA THR A 390 15.86 -11.72 4.65
C THR A 390 16.16 -10.99 5.95
N GLU A 391 15.25 -11.04 6.92
CA GLU A 391 15.48 -10.51 8.26
C GLU A 391 15.17 -11.56 9.33
N LEU A 392 16.13 -11.83 10.21
CA LEU A 392 15.95 -12.69 11.38
C LEU A 392 15.94 -11.81 12.63
N GLN A 393 14.77 -11.69 13.27
CA GLN A 393 14.60 -10.84 14.44
C GLN A 393 14.64 -11.67 15.72
N PHE A 394 15.60 -11.40 16.60
CA PHE A 394 15.66 -11.99 17.94
C PHE A 394 14.75 -11.20 18.90
N PHE A 395 13.69 -11.86 19.40
CA PHE A 395 12.63 -11.27 20.23
C PHE A 395 12.31 -12.14 21.46
N GLY A 396 11.27 -11.79 22.22
CA GLY A 396 10.71 -12.61 23.30
C GLY A 396 10.89 -12.01 24.70
N GLY A 397 11.65 -12.68 25.56
CA GLY A 397 11.90 -12.24 26.94
C GLY A 397 13.02 -11.19 27.04
N GLU A 398 14.27 -11.63 26.96
CA GLU A 398 15.46 -10.81 26.74
C GLU A 398 16.51 -11.66 26.01
N PRO A 399 16.66 -11.51 24.68
CA PRO A 399 17.58 -12.30 23.86
C PRO A 399 19.02 -12.33 24.37
N LEU A 400 19.52 -11.23 24.97
CA LEU A 400 20.90 -11.17 25.46
C LEU A 400 21.17 -12.05 26.71
N ILE A 401 20.14 -12.69 27.29
CA ILE A 401 20.32 -13.78 28.29
C ILE A 401 20.90 -15.04 27.62
N ARG A 402 20.54 -15.30 26.35
CA ARG A 402 21.04 -16.39 25.51
C ARG A 402 21.96 -15.85 24.42
N PHE A 403 22.90 -14.95 24.78
CA PHE A 403 23.79 -14.33 23.78
C PHE A 403 24.73 -15.35 23.10
N ASP A 404 25.06 -16.44 23.78
CA ASP A 404 25.73 -17.60 23.21
C ASP A 404 24.91 -18.22 22.07
N GLU A 405 23.60 -18.42 22.28
CA GLU A 405 22.67 -18.90 21.26
C GLU A 405 22.54 -17.93 20.09
N VAL A 406 22.40 -16.63 20.37
CA VAL A 406 22.31 -15.57 19.35
C VAL A 406 23.58 -15.55 18.49
N LYS A 407 24.76 -15.60 19.12
CA LYS A 407 26.06 -15.70 18.43
C LYS A 407 26.16 -16.94 17.54
N ARG A 408 25.79 -18.12 18.07
CA ARG A 408 25.78 -19.38 17.32
C ARG A 408 24.82 -19.34 16.13
N THR A 409 23.62 -18.81 16.34
CA THR A 409 22.58 -18.64 15.31
C THR A 409 23.04 -17.70 14.19
N ILE A 410 23.63 -16.55 14.53
CA ILE A 410 24.18 -15.59 13.55
C ILE A 410 25.28 -16.27 12.70
N LEU A 411 26.22 -16.98 13.33
CA LEU A 411 27.31 -17.66 12.63
C LEU A 411 26.81 -18.77 11.68
N ARG A 412 25.79 -19.55 12.07
CA ARG A 412 25.12 -20.52 11.19
C ARG A 412 24.44 -19.81 10.02
N ALA A 413 23.64 -18.78 10.31
CA ALA A 413 22.82 -18.09 9.32
C ALA A 413 23.68 -17.36 8.27
N GLU A 414 24.75 -16.68 8.67
CA GLU A 414 25.76 -16.08 7.79
C GLU A 414 26.37 -17.11 6.82
N LYS A 415 26.75 -18.29 7.32
CA LYS A 415 27.28 -19.36 6.47
C LYS A 415 26.24 -19.80 5.43
N ILE A 416 25.03 -20.15 5.87
CA ILE A 416 23.99 -20.66 4.96
C ILE A 416 23.49 -19.58 3.99
N ALA A 417 23.46 -18.31 4.40
CA ALA A 417 23.12 -17.18 3.55
C ALA A 417 24.17 -17.00 2.44
N ARG A 418 25.46 -17.10 2.79
CA ARG A 418 26.58 -17.07 1.84
C ARG A 418 26.53 -18.25 0.86
N ASP A 419 26.36 -19.47 1.38
CA ASP A 419 26.26 -20.70 0.59
C ASP A 419 25.06 -20.66 -0.39
N LYS A 420 23.97 -19.95 -0.03
CA LYS A 420 22.78 -19.73 -0.87
C LYS A 420 22.76 -18.41 -1.65
N ASN A 421 23.81 -17.59 -1.58
CA ASN A 421 23.90 -16.24 -2.18
C ASN A 421 22.69 -15.33 -1.82
N LYS A 422 22.39 -15.22 -0.53
CA LYS A 422 21.35 -14.37 0.07
C LYS A 422 21.96 -13.36 1.05
N GLU A 423 21.28 -12.24 1.21
CA GLU A 423 21.55 -11.23 2.24
C GLU A 423 20.61 -11.46 3.43
N ILE A 424 21.16 -11.40 4.64
CA ILE A 424 20.40 -11.48 5.89
C ILE A 424 20.71 -10.27 6.77
N LEU A 425 19.67 -9.71 7.39
CA LEU A 425 19.73 -8.69 8.43
C LEU A 425 19.34 -9.33 9.76
N PHE A 426 20.10 -9.07 10.82
CA PHE A 426 19.77 -9.51 12.18
C PHE A 426 19.28 -8.32 12.99
N THR A 427 18.01 -8.30 13.40
CA THR A 427 17.51 -7.30 14.36
C THR A 427 17.46 -7.92 15.76
N ILE A 428 18.13 -7.31 16.74
CA ILE A 428 18.07 -7.74 18.14
C ILE A 428 17.23 -6.76 18.94
N THR A 429 16.08 -7.23 19.43
CA THR A 429 15.26 -6.49 20.40
C THR A 429 15.81 -6.72 21.80
N THR A 430 16.17 -5.65 22.52
CA THR A 430 16.71 -5.76 23.89
C THR A 430 16.22 -4.63 24.79
N ASN A 431 16.16 -4.90 26.10
CA ASN A 431 16.01 -3.89 27.14
C ASN A 431 17.32 -3.16 27.50
N GLY A 432 18.45 -3.57 26.91
CA GLY A 432 19.75 -2.92 27.02
C GLY A 432 20.58 -3.28 28.26
N LEU A 433 20.03 -3.97 29.27
CA LEU A 433 20.72 -4.21 30.54
C LEU A 433 21.94 -5.13 30.45
N LEU A 434 21.90 -6.10 29.52
CA LEU A 434 22.97 -7.05 29.27
C LEU A 434 23.92 -6.63 28.13
N LEU A 435 23.64 -5.50 27.49
CA LEU A 435 24.48 -4.92 26.44
C LEU A 435 25.79 -4.39 27.06
N ASN A 436 26.93 -4.77 26.46
CA ASN A 436 28.27 -4.36 26.89
C ASN A 436 29.19 -4.24 25.66
N LYS A 437 30.38 -3.66 25.84
CA LYS A 437 31.35 -3.45 24.74
C LYS A 437 31.72 -4.76 24.02
N GLU A 438 31.93 -5.84 24.77
CA GLU A 438 32.22 -7.19 24.26
C GLU A 438 31.16 -7.71 23.27
N LYS A 439 29.86 -7.65 23.63
CA LYS A 439 28.77 -8.07 22.73
C LYS A 439 28.68 -7.18 21.50
N LEU A 440 28.85 -5.87 21.68
CA LEU A 440 28.85 -4.92 20.57
C LEU A 440 30.03 -5.20 19.60
N GLU A 441 31.23 -5.46 20.12
CA GLU A 441 32.41 -5.74 19.29
C GLU A 441 32.26 -7.04 18.48
N PHE A 442 31.60 -8.06 19.03
CA PHE A 442 31.20 -9.23 18.23
C PHE A 442 30.21 -8.85 17.13
N LEU A 443 29.13 -8.13 17.47
CA LEU A 443 28.02 -7.84 16.55
C LEU A 443 28.40 -6.90 15.39
N LYS A 444 29.42 -6.03 15.55
CA LYS A 444 29.95 -5.17 14.47
C LYS A 444 30.36 -5.90 13.19
N ASN A 445 30.74 -7.18 13.29
CA ASN A 445 31.26 -7.96 12.17
C ASN A 445 30.16 -8.55 11.26
N PHE A 446 28.90 -8.22 11.54
CA PHE A 446 27.72 -8.81 10.92
C PHE A 446 26.70 -7.72 10.57
N ASN A 447 25.76 -8.03 9.66
CA ASN A 447 24.68 -7.12 9.31
C ASN A 447 23.62 -7.06 10.45
N VAL A 448 23.91 -6.31 11.51
CA VAL A 448 23.13 -6.25 12.75
C VAL A 448 22.52 -4.88 12.97
N ARG A 449 21.26 -4.86 13.40
CA ARG A 449 20.54 -3.69 13.92
C ARG A 449 20.08 -3.93 15.36
N ILE A 450 20.21 -2.93 16.23
CA ILE A 450 19.67 -2.99 17.60
C ILE A 450 18.36 -2.21 17.71
N LEU A 451 17.30 -2.88 18.17
CA LEU A 451 16.06 -2.26 18.61
C LEU A 451 16.15 -2.10 20.14
N PHE A 452 16.56 -0.91 20.59
CA PHE A 452 16.80 -0.62 21.99
C PHE A 452 15.50 -0.16 22.67
N SER A 453 14.86 -1.05 23.42
CA SER A 453 13.56 -0.74 24.03
C SER A 453 13.75 0.08 25.31
N MET A 454 13.26 1.32 25.32
CA MET A 454 13.33 2.26 26.45
C MET A 454 12.19 3.29 26.37
N ASP A 455 11.50 3.52 27.48
CA ASP A 455 10.22 4.25 27.47
C ASP A 455 10.34 5.75 27.81
N GLY A 456 11.52 6.21 28.24
CA GLY A 456 11.81 7.62 28.55
C GLY A 456 12.67 7.82 29.79
N GLY A 457 12.56 9.01 30.38
CA GLY A 457 13.23 9.37 31.64
C GLY A 457 12.69 8.62 32.86
N PHE A 458 13.44 8.66 33.97
CA PHE A 458 13.15 7.91 35.20
C PHE A 458 11.69 7.98 35.69
N LYS A 459 11.10 9.18 35.70
CA LYS A 459 9.72 9.46 36.13
C LYS A 459 8.68 8.67 35.34
N VAL A 460 8.85 8.56 34.01
CA VAL A 460 7.90 7.89 33.11
C VAL A 460 8.16 6.39 33.06
N GLN A 461 9.44 5.99 33.01
CA GLN A 461 9.81 4.59 32.85
C GLN A 461 9.66 3.76 34.14
N SER A 462 9.99 4.30 35.31
CA SER A 462 10.06 3.51 36.55
C SER A 462 8.75 2.89 37.07
N PRO A 463 7.55 3.51 36.93
CA PRO A 463 6.29 2.88 37.38
C PRO A 463 5.92 1.66 36.53
N TYR A 464 6.26 1.69 35.23
CA TYR A 464 5.82 0.69 34.27
C TYR A 464 6.88 -0.36 33.95
N ARG A 465 8.16 -0.10 34.24
CA ARG A 465 9.31 -0.88 33.76
C ARG A 465 10.28 -1.26 34.87
N PHE A 466 9.79 -2.01 35.85
CA PHE A 466 10.57 -2.41 37.03
C PHE A 466 11.29 -3.75 36.87
N ARG A 467 12.41 -3.90 37.59
CA ARG A 467 13.13 -5.16 37.80
C ARG A 467 12.46 -5.96 38.94
N GLN A 468 12.66 -7.27 38.95
CA GLN A 468 12.25 -8.15 40.07
C GLN A 468 13.00 -7.90 41.41
N MET A 469 13.86 -6.86 41.49
CA MET A 469 14.72 -6.51 42.63
C MET A 469 14.75 -4.98 42.83
N LYS A 470 14.76 -4.53 44.10
CA LYS A 470 14.25 -3.22 44.58
C LYS A 470 15.14 -1.98 44.34
N ASN A 471 15.58 -1.65 43.11
CA ASN A 471 16.16 -0.31 42.84
C ASN A 471 15.87 0.20 41.41
N PRO A 472 14.81 1.02 41.22
CA PRO A 472 14.47 1.61 39.92
C PRO A 472 15.47 2.67 39.43
N SER A 473 16.08 3.47 40.31
CA SER A 473 16.99 4.56 39.88
C SER A 473 18.28 4.01 39.27
N ARG A 474 18.84 2.94 39.88
CA ARG A 474 19.99 2.20 39.33
C ARG A 474 19.65 1.50 38.02
N LEU A 475 18.40 1.11 37.80
CA LEU A 475 17.95 0.50 36.55
C LEU A 475 18.03 1.51 35.40
N GLN A 476 17.52 2.73 35.60
CA GLN A 476 17.58 3.83 34.63
C GLN A 476 19.04 4.13 34.24
N LEU A 477 19.92 4.34 35.22
CA LEU A 477 21.33 4.70 34.99
C LEU A 477 22.10 3.62 34.20
N VAL A 478 21.80 2.34 34.41
CA VAL A 478 22.40 1.24 33.63
C VAL A 478 21.89 1.25 32.18
N MET A 479 20.59 1.50 31.96
CA MET A 479 20.04 1.61 30.61
C MET A 479 20.64 2.80 29.84
N GLU A 480 20.70 3.99 30.44
CA GLU A 480 21.24 5.19 29.80
C GLU A 480 22.71 5.01 29.40
N ARG A 481 23.57 4.57 30.33
CA ARG A 481 24.98 4.29 30.05
C ARG A 481 25.18 3.23 28.96
N ASN A 482 24.31 2.21 28.92
CA ASN A 482 24.39 1.16 27.90
C ASN A 482 23.87 1.63 26.54
N LEU A 483 22.91 2.55 26.49
CA LEU A 483 22.48 3.26 25.28
C LEU A 483 23.59 4.16 24.74
N GLU A 484 24.23 4.97 25.60
CA GLU A 484 25.39 5.79 25.26
C GLU A 484 26.55 4.93 24.73
N THR A 485 26.76 3.74 25.29
CA THR A 485 27.76 2.77 24.79
C THR A 485 27.38 2.21 23.40
N LEU A 486 26.09 2.02 23.12
CA LEU A 486 25.58 1.61 21.80
C LEU A 486 25.75 2.73 20.77
N MET A 487 25.43 3.99 21.12
CA MET A 487 25.58 5.15 20.25
C MET A 487 27.01 5.30 19.72
N VAL A 488 28.01 5.15 20.60
CA VAL A 488 29.44 5.25 20.25
C VAL A 488 29.95 3.99 19.52
N SER A 489 29.19 2.89 19.48
CA SER A 489 29.63 1.64 18.84
C SER A 489 29.58 1.65 17.31
N GLY A 490 28.81 2.56 16.70
CA GLY A 490 28.58 2.63 15.26
C GLY A 490 27.61 1.57 14.70
N ILE A 491 27.11 0.63 15.51
CA ILE A 491 26.09 -0.32 15.08
C ILE A 491 24.76 0.42 14.83
N PRO A 492 24.07 0.19 13.69
CA PRO A 492 22.75 0.75 13.43
C PRO A 492 21.76 0.43 14.56
N TYR A 493 21.13 1.47 15.10
CA TYR A 493 20.13 1.31 16.16
C TYR A 493 18.97 2.29 16.01
N PHE A 494 17.86 1.99 16.68
CA PHE A 494 16.83 2.95 17.01
C PHE A 494 16.26 2.64 18.40
N VAL A 495 15.75 3.66 19.08
CA VAL A 495 15.04 3.46 20.35
C VAL A 495 13.58 3.12 20.07
N ASN A 496 13.03 2.16 20.81
CA ASN A 496 11.60 1.84 20.77
C ASN A 496 10.95 2.16 22.12
N MET A 497 10.03 3.12 22.11
CA MET A 497 9.35 3.69 23.29
C MET A 497 7.90 3.19 23.33
N VAL A 498 7.47 2.59 24.44
CA VAL A 498 6.09 2.11 24.61
C VAL A 498 5.27 3.05 25.50
N VAL A 499 4.21 3.63 24.94
CA VAL A 499 3.29 4.52 25.64
C VAL A 499 2.04 3.75 26.10
N LEU A 500 1.58 4.01 27.32
CA LEU A 500 0.37 3.42 27.90
C LEU A 500 -0.75 4.48 27.96
N PRO A 501 -2.03 4.10 28.06
CA PRO A 501 -3.12 5.05 28.36
C PRO A 501 -2.89 5.85 29.66
N GLN A 502 -2.12 5.30 30.60
CA GLN A 502 -1.74 5.92 31.88
C GLN A 502 -0.44 6.74 31.82
N SER A 503 0.23 6.82 30.67
CA SER A 503 1.51 7.53 30.50
C SER A 503 1.54 8.49 29.32
N VAL A 504 0.46 8.54 28.52
CA VAL A 504 0.37 9.35 27.29
C VAL A 504 0.55 10.85 27.54
N GLU A 505 0.12 11.34 28.71
CA GLU A 505 0.30 12.74 29.15
C GLU A 505 1.79 13.12 29.34
N MET A 506 2.70 12.14 29.45
CA MET A 506 4.15 12.34 29.56
C MET A 506 4.90 11.89 28.28
N MET A 507 4.19 11.70 27.16
CA MET A 507 4.76 11.27 25.88
C MET A 507 5.76 12.29 25.32
N GLU A 508 5.42 13.59 25.36
CA GLU A 508 6.31 14.66 24.91
C GLU A 508 7.50 14.87 25.85
N GLU A 509 7.31 14.80 27.18
CA GLU A 509 8.41 14.82 28.17
C GLU A 509 9.43 13.67 27.93
N SER A 510 8.93 12.52 27.48
CA SER A 510 9.76 11.35 27.15
C SER A 510 10.50 11.53 25.81
N PHE A 511 9.86 12.10 24.80
CA PHE A 511 10.51 12.47 23.54
C PHE A 511 11.62 13.51 23.77
N ASP A 512 11.33 14.56 24.55
CA ASP A 512 12.32 15.58 24.93
C ASP A 512 13.51 15.02 25.71
N PHE A 513 13.30 13.99 26.54
CA PHE A 513 14.40 13.26 27.17
C PHE A 513 15.31 12.59 26.15
N PHE A 514 14.74 12.02 25.07
CA PHE A 514 15.52 11.42 23.99
C PHE A 514 16.22 12.47 23.10
N CYS A 515 15.59 13.62 22.85
CA CYS A 515 16.24 14.78 22.23
C CYS A 515 17.47 15.22 23.04
N ARG A 516 17.34 15.39 24.37
CA ARG A 516 18.46 15.72 25.27
C ARG A 516 19.56 14.65 25.34
N LYS A 517 19.26 13.40 24.98
CA LYS A 517 20.24 12.31 24.85
C LYS A 517 20.87 12.21 23.46
N GLY A 518 20.41 12.98 22.46
CA GLY A 518 21.00 13.00 21.12
C GLY A 518 20.87 11.69 20.34
N ILE A 519 19.78 10.93 20.52
CA ILE A 519 19.56 9.70 19.75
C ILE A 519 19.17 10.01 18.29
N ALA A 520 19.61 9.20 17.34
CA ALA A 520 19.37 9.48 15.92
C ALA A 520 17.95 9.12 15.44
N LYS A 521 17.40 8.01 15.92
CA LYS A 521 16.13 7.42 15.43
C LYS A 521 15.29 6.88 16.59
N ILE A 522 13.98 7.14 16.56
CA ILE A 522 13.02 6.66 17.56
C ILE A 522 11.73 6.12 16.91
N GLN A 523 11.23 5.00 17.42
CA GLN A 523 9.88 4.50 17.15
C GLN A 523 9.04 4.66 18.42
N ILE A 524 7.84 5.21 18.29
CA ILE A 524 6.88 5.33 19.39
C ILE A 524 5.74 4.35 19.15
N CYS A 525 5.63 3.33 19.99
CA CYS A 525 4.57 2.34 19.96
C CYS A 525 3.52 2.64 21.02
N TYR A 526 2.24 2.44 20.70
CA TYR A 526 1.20 2.33 21.71
C TYR A 526 1.17 0.93 22.34
N ALA A 527 0.80 0.84 23.61
CA ALA A 527 0.77 -0.44 24.33
C ALA A 527 -0.26 -1.41 23.73
N GLY A 528 0.27 -2.48 23.13
CA GLY A 528 -0.49 -3.55 22.47
C GLY A 528 -1.36 -4.37 23.44
N GLY A 529 -2.52 -4.81 22.96
CA GLY A 529 -3.42 -5.69 23.72
C GLY A 529 -3.98 -5.06 25.01
N ILE A 530 -4.25 -3.75 25.00
CA ILE A 530 -4.90 -3.00 26.09
C ILE A 530 -6.08 -2.21 25.50
N ILE A 531 -7.15 -1.98 26.27
CA ILE A 531 -8.21 -1.07 25.84
C ILE A 531 -7.68 0.36 25.92
N TRP A 532 -7.76 1.09 24.81
CA TRP A 532 -7.58 2.54 24.81
C TRP A 532 -8.95 3.22 24.77
N GLU A 533 -9.15 4.21 25.62
CA GLU A 533 -10.36 5.04 25.68
C GLU A 533 -10.20 6.23 24.73
N GLU A 534 -11.31 6.72 24.16
CA GLU A 534 -11.29 7.68 23.05
C GLU A 534 -10.43 8.92 23.35
N GLU A 535 -10.58 9.50 24.54
CA GLU A 535 -9.79 10.64 25.03
C GLU A 535 -8.27 10.36 25.00
N LYS A 536 -7.84 9.14 25.41
CA LYS A 536 -6.43 8.76 25.43
C LYS A 536 -5.91 8.35 24.05
N ILE A 537 -6.80 7.89 23.15
CA ILE A 537 -6.48 7.74 21.72
C ILE A 537 -6.22 9.12 21.11
N ASP A 538 -7.13 10.07 21.30
CA ASP A 538 -6.99 11.42 20.75
C ASP A 538 -5.77 12.13 21.34
N LEU A 539 -5.50 11.98 22.63
CA LEU A 539 -4.30 12.53 23.25
C LEU A 539 -3.00 11.91 22.69
N PHE A 540 -2.95 10.59 22.49
CA PHE A 540 -1.81 9.93 21.83
C PHE A 540 -1.60 10.48 20.41
N CYS A 541 -2.67 10.56 19.63
CA CYS A 541 -2.65 11.07 18.27
C CYS A 541 -2.23 12.54 18.20
N ASN A 542 -2.72 13.40 19.09
CA ASN A 542 -2.35 14.82 19.16
C ASN A 542 -0.88 15.02 19.58
N SER A 543 -0.38 14.26 20.56
CA SER A 543 1.04 14.28 20.95
C SER A 543 1.93 13.71 19.83
N LEU A 544 1.48 12.66 19.13
CA LEU A 544 2.20 12.10 17.99
C LEU A 544 2.25 13.08 16.81
N GLU A 545 1.20 13.86 16.56
CA GLU A 545 1.19 14.90 15.53
C GLU A 545 2.23 15.99 15.84
N ARG A 546 2.30 16.45 17.10
CA ARG A 546 3.30 17.42 17.55
C ARG A 546 4.72 16.86 17.44
N ILE A 547 4.93 15.62 17.86
CA ILE A 547 6.25 14.95 17.76
C ILE A 547 6.66 14.70 16.30
N ALA A 548 5.73 14.29 15.42
CA ALA A 548 6.00 14.12 13.99
C ALA A 548 6.36 15.46 13.32
N ARG A 549 5.67 16.54 13.69
CA ARG A 549 5.99 17.91 13.27
C ARG A 549 7.38 18.34 13.73
N LEU A 550 7.70 18.17 15.02
CA LEU A 550 9.03 18.48 15.56
C LEU A 550 10.15 17.64 14.91
N SER A 551 9.91 16.35 14.65
CA SER A 551 10.86 15.46 13.97
C SER A 551 11.11 15.86 12.51
N VAL A 552 10.08 16.36 11.80
CA VAL A 552 10.20 16.87 10.42
C VAL A 552 10.78 18.29 10.35
N GLU A 553 10.62 19.11 11.39
CA GLU A 553 11.01 20.54 11.39
C GLU A 553 12.29 20.85 12.19
N GLY A 554 12.74 19.94 13.05
CA GLY A 554 13.92 20.10 13.90
C GLY A 554 15.05 19.10 13.61
N LYS A 555 15.01 18.40 12.47
CA LYS A 555 16.01 17.41 12.10
C LYS A 555 17.42 18.00 11.98
N GLU A 556 17.54 19.18 11.36
CA GLU A 556 18.74 20.02 11.34
C GLU A 556 19.28 20.39 12.74
N LYS A 557 18.45 20.27 13.78
CA LYS A 557 18.75 20.64 15.18
C LYS A 557 19.03 19.40 16.05
N GLY A 558 19.16 18.22 15.46
CA GLY A 558 19.42 16.96 16.17
C GLY A 558 18.20 16.36 16.88
N ILE A 559 16.97 16.74 16.48
CA ILE A 559 15.76 16.05 16.96
C ILE A 559 15.69 14.64 16.33
N PRO A 560 15.36 13.57 17.09
CA PRO A 560 15.33 12.20 16.57
C PRO A 560 14.35 12.00 15.41
N GLU A 561 14.75 11.19 14.42
CA GLU A 561 13.91 10.79 13.30
C GLU A 561 12.83 9.78 13.74
N LEU A 562 11.56 10.19 13.65
CA LEU A 562 10.40 9.39 14.04
C LEU A 562 10.13 8.28 13.00
N GLN A 563 10.60 7.06 13.31
CA GLN A 563 10.49 5.86 12.46
C GLN A 563 9.05 5.47 12.10
N ASN A 564 8.04 6.01 12.80
CA ASN A 564 6.63 5.76 12.48
C ASN A 564 6.21 6.38 11.14
N ILE A 565 6.82 7.50 10.71
CA ILE A 565 6.45 8.21 9.47
C ILE A 565 6.84 7.34 8.26
N GLY A 566 5.87 7.03 7.39
CA GLY A 566 6.09 6.13 6.25
C GLY A 566 6.11 4.63 6.61
N SER A 567 5.94 4.29 7.89
CA SER A 567 5.96 2.89 8.34
C SER A 567 4.63 2.18 8.02
N GLN A 568 4.68 1.20 7.11
CA GLN A 568 3.53 0.36 6.77
C GLN A 568 3.32 -0.75 7.81
N VAL A 569 3.21 -0.35 9.08
CA VAL A 569 3.04 -1.22 10.26
C VAL A 569 1.59 -1.18 10.76
N GLU A 570 0.91 -0.05 10.59
CA GLU A 570 -0.36 0.21 11.25
C GLU A 570 -1.60 -0.32 10.50
N PRO A 571 -2.66 -0.73 11.22
CA PRO A 571 -2.70 -1.01 12.65
C PRO A 571 -1.80 -2.20 13.02
N SER A 572 -0.91 -2.03 14.00
CA SER A 572 0.09 -3.04 14.43
C SER A 572 -0.52 -4.38 14.84
N ILE A 573 -1.73 -4.37 15.41
CA ILE A 573 -2.54 -5.54 15.74
C ILE A 573 -2.82 -6.48 14.54
N LEU A 574 -2.72 -6.00 13.29
CA LEU A 574 -2.91 -6.80 12.07
C LEU A 574 -1.62 -7.40 11.49
N SER A 575 -0.49 -7.28 12.20
CA SER A 575 0.84 -7.76 11.79
C SER A 575 0.82 -9.11 11.07
N ASP A 576 1.28 -9.07 9.82
CA ASP A 576 1.45 -10.16 8.87
C ASP A 576 2.77 -10.94 9.06
N GLU A 577 3.57 -10.52 10.06
CA GLU A 577 4.82 -11.16 10.42
C GLU A 577 4.61 -12.49 11.19
N LEU A 578 5.63 -13.35 11.13
CA LEU A 578 5.62 -14.68 11.74
C LEU A 578 6.67 -14.77 12.85
N ILE A 579 6.33 -15.49 13.92
CA ILE A 579 7.17 -15.70 15.10
C ILE A 579 7.26 -17.18 15.50
N VAL A 580 8.47 -17.63 15.78
CA VAL A 580 8.78 -18.95 16.37
C VAL A 580 8.93 -18.81 17.88
N ASP A 581 8.10 -19.54 18.63
CA ASP A 581 8.23 -19.66 20.10
C ASP A 581 9.13 -20.85 20.48
N VAL A 582 9.50 -20.94 21.75
CA VAL A 582 10.53 -21.84 22.32
C VAL A 582 10.30 -23.35 22.16
N ASP A 583 9.14 -23.79 21.66
CA ASP A 583 8.83 -25.20 21.35
C ASP A 583 8.87 -25.53 19.84
N GLY A 584 9.25 -24.53 19.03
CA GLY A 584 9.29 -24.59 17.57
C GLY A 584 7.96 -24.29 16.87
N THR A 585 6.88 -24.01 17.60
CA THR A 585 5.60 -23.63 16.98
C THR A 585 5.70 -22.26 16.32
N ILE A 586 5.21 -22.17 15.08
CA ILE A 586 5.14 -20.92 14.31
C ILE A 586 3.75 -20.32 14.48
N TYR A 587 3.70 -19.05 14.87
CA TYR A 587 2.49 -18.25 14.99
C TYR A 587 2.57 -16.98 14.13
N GLY A 588 1.43 -16.38 13.80
CA GLY A 588 1.37 -14.96 13.46
C GLY A 588 1.69 -14.10 14.69
N ASP A 589 2.52 -13.08 14.50
CA ASP A 589 3.12 -12.21 15.54
C ASP A 589 2.15 -11.77 16.67
N PRO A 590 0.91 -11.27 16.39
CA PRO A 590 -0.03 -10.85 17.44
C PRO A 590 -0.40 -11.94 18.46
N ALA A 591 -0.18 -13.22 18.14
CA ALA A 591 -0.36 -14.34 19.08
C ALA A 591 0.49 -14.20 20.36
N ILE A 592 1.70 -13.64 20.25
CA ILE A 592 2.68 -13.57 21.33
C ILE A 592 2.50 -12.29 22.15
N PHE A 593 2.34 -11.14 21.49
CA PHE A 593 2.12 -9.86 22.19
C PHE A 593 0.66 -9.59 22.61
N MET A 594 -0.27 -10.53 22.41
CA MET A 594 -1.64 -10.42 22.95
C MET A 594 -2.06 -11.58 23.87
N GLU A 595 -1.22 -12.60 24.09
CA GLU A 595 -1.56 -13.84 24.81
C GLU A 595 -2.32 -13.62 26.14
N LYS A 596 -1.82 -12.74 27.01
CA LYS A 596 -2.44 -12.44 28.33
C LYS A 596 -3.79 -11.73 28.23
N SER A 597 -4.06 -11.03 27.13
CA SER A 597 -5.30 -10.27 26.91
C SER A 597 -6.32 -11.03 26.07
N PHE A 598 -5.87 -12.00 25.27
CA PHE A 598 -6.73 -12.90 24.50
C PHE A 598 -6.27 -14.38 24.68
N PRO A 599 -6.62 -15.00 25.82
CA PRO A 599 -6.41 -16.43 26.03
C PRO A 599 -7.05 -17.25 24.90
N GLY A 600 -6.24 -18.07 24.22
CA GLY A 600 -6.66 -18.88 23.07
C GLY A 600 -6.24 -18.34 21.71
N LEU A 601 -5.84 -17.06 21.57
CA LEU A 601 -5.42 -16.50 20.27
C LEU A 601 -4.30 -17.30 19.60
N ARG A 602 -3.30 -17.74 20.38
CA ARG A 602 -2.23 -18.65 19.93
C ARG A 602 -2.75 -19.91 19.21
N LYS A 603 -3.87 -20.50 19.63
CA LYS A 603 -4.42 -21.69 18.96
C LYS A 603 -4.90 -21.36 17.54
N GLN A 604 -5.41 -20.15 17.33
CA GLN A 604 -5.98 -19.69 16.07
C GLN A 604 -4.95 -19.06 15.12
N MET A 605 -3.92 -18.42 15.70
CA MET A 605 -2.81 -17.83 14.96
C MET A 605 -1.62 -18.77 14.77
N LYS A 606 -1.70 -20.03 15.23
CA LYS A 606 -0.75 -21.08 14.83
C LYS A 606 -0.87 -21.30 13.31
N VAL A 607 0.27 -21.31 12.64
CA VAL A 607 0.37 -21.59 11.19
C VAL A 607 1.21 -22.83 10.88
N GLY A 608 2.13 -23.24 11.77
CA GLY A 608 2.95 -24.42 11.55
C GLY A 608 3.90 -24.76 12.70
N ARG A 609 4.99 -25.45 12.37
CA ARG A 609 6.14 -25.72 13.23
C ARG A 609 7.41 -25.72 12.40
N VAL A 610 8.52 -25.24 12.95
CA VAL A 610 9.84 -25.37 12.30
C VAL A 610 10.25 -26.86 12.25
N GLY A 611 10.89 -27.27 11.15
CA GLY A 611 11.17 -28.67 10.82
C GLY A 611 10.05 -29.35 10.02
N ASP A 612 8.78 -29.13 10.40
CA ASP A 612 7.62 -29.69 9.66
C ASP A 612 7.35 -28.93 8.35
N VAL A 613 7.66 -27.63 8.29
CA VAL A 613 7.40 -26.74 7.14
C VAL A 613 8.68 -26.47 6.34
N LYS A 614 8.57 -26.52 5.00
CA LYS A 614 9.69 -26.40 4.04
C LYS A 614 9.88 -25.02 3.39
N GLN A 615 8.86 -24.16 3.39
CA GLN A 615 8.86 -22.82 2.78
C GLN A 615 8.05 -21.85 3.65
N LEU A 616 8.40 -20.56 3.64
CA LEU A 616 7.83 -19.54 4.53
C LEU A 616 6.65 -18.80 3.90
N GLU A 617 6.65 -18.70 2.57
CA GLU A 617 5.69 -18.03 1.70
C GLU A 617 4.24 -18.39 2.05
N GLY A 618 3.93 -19.70 2.08
CA GLY A 618 2.59 -20.22 2.33
C GLY A 618 2.12 -20.19 3.79
N LEU A 619 2.91 -19.65 4.72
CA LEU A 619 2.53 -19.52 6.13
C LEU A 619 1.98 -18.13 6.51
N ARG A 620 2.30 -17.09 5.73
CA ARG A 620 1.86 -15.72 6.04
C ARG A 620 0.37 -15.58 5.79
N ARG A 621 -0.30 -14.80 6.65
CA ARG A 621 -1.65 -14.30 6.43
C ARG A 621 -1.55 -12.82 6.08
N SER A 622 -2.24 -12.42 5.02
CA SER A 622 -2.40 -11.02 4.68
C SER A 622 -2.98 -10.22 5.85
N ARG A 623 -2.74 -8.91 5.86
CA ARG A 623 -3.27 -8.02 6.92
C ARG A 623 -4.81 -7.99 6.88
N ARG A 624 -5.39 -8.23 5.70
CA ARG A 624 -6.83 -8.48 5.48
C ARG A 624 -7.31 -9.80 6.07
N GLU A 625 -6.60 -10.91 5.88
CA GLU A 625 -6.94 -12.19 6.52
C GLU A 625 -6.82 -12.13 8.03
N ASN A 626 -5.83 -11.41 8.58
CA ASN A 626 -5.75 -11.15 10.01
C ASN A 626 -6.94 -10.31 10.52
N LEU A 627 -7.37 -9.28 9.78
CA LEU A 627 -8.58 -8.54 10.13
C LEU A 627 -9.84 -9.43 10.07
N HIS A 628 -9.98 -10.27 9.04
CA HIS A 628 -11.06 -11.24 8.95
C HIS A 628 -11.02 -12.23 10.13
N LEU A 629 -9.84 -12.74 10.49
CA LEU A 629 -9.62 -13.61 11.64
C LEU A 629 -10.10 -12.95 12.95
N PHE A 630 -9.72 -11.70 13.21
CA PHE A 630 -10.23 -10.95 14.37
C PHE A 630 -11.75 -10.70 14.29
N LYS A 631 -12.31 -10.46 13.10
CA LYS A 631 -13.77 -10.37 12.88
C LYS A 631 -14.48 -11.71 13.20
N THR A 632 -13.92 -12.87 12.82
CA THR A 632 -14.52 -14.20 13.15
C THR A 632 -14.53 -14.52 14.65
N PHE A 633 -13.62 -13.96 15.44
CA PHE A 633 -13.61 -14.11 16.90
C PHE A 633 -14.36 -13.01 17.66
N TYR A 634 -15.05 -12.12 16.95
CA TYR A 634 -15.82 -11.04 17.53
C TYR A 634 -17.09 -11.55 18.23
N LYS A 635 -16.99 -11.89 19.52
CA LYS A 635 -18.15 -11.89 20.42
C LYS A 635 -18.48 -10.44 20.76
N PRO A 636 -19.64 -9.89 20.31
CA PRO A 636 -20.01 -8.50 20.57
C PRO A 636 -19.98 -8.16 22.06
N LEU A 637 -19.65 -6.90 22.38
CA LEU A 637 -19.59 -6.35 23.74
C LEU A 637 -18.54 -6.95 24.69
N SER A 638 -17.81 -8.02 24.29
CA SER A 638 -16.77 -8.64 25.12
C SER A 638 -15.57 -7.70 25.35
N ARG A 639 -14.86 -7.87 26.47
CA ARG A 639 -13.66 -7.06 26.80
C ARG A 639 -12.58 -7.19 25.71
N THR A 640 -12.43 -8.38 25.13
CA THR A 640 -11.51 -8.64 24.02
C THR A 640 -11.94 -7.95 22.73
N ALA A 641 -13.24 -7.94 22.41
CA ALA A 641 -13.76 -7.19 21.26
C ALA A 641 -13.51 -5.69 21.42
N LYS A 642 -13.84 -5.09 22.57
CA LYS A 642 -13.55 -3.66 22.86
C LYS A 642 -12.06 -3.34 22.75
N MET A 643 -11.19 -4.25 23.19
CA MET A 643 -9.74 -4.11 23.07
C MET A 643 -9.31 -4.14 21.58
N ILE A 644 -9.74 -5.13 20.80
CA ILE A 644 -9.47 -5.21 19.34
C ILE A 644 -9.94 -3.93 18.64
N GLU A 645 -11.16 -3.48 18.94
CA GLU A 645 -11.78 -2.27 18.38
C GLU A 645 -10.97 -1.00 18.72
N SER A 646 -10.60 -0.80 19.99
CA SER A 646 -9.74 0.34 20.38
C SER A 646 -8.34 0.30 19.76
N GLN A 647 -7.73 -0.88 19.58
CA GLN A 647 -6.39 -1.05 19.02
C GLN A 647 -6.37 -0.82 17.50
N LEU A 648 -7.41 -1.27 16.80
CA LEU A 648 -7.61 -1.00 15.37
C LEU A 648 -7.95 0.48 15.11
N LYS A 649 -8.78 1.09 15.96
CA LYS A 649 -9.12 2.51 15.88
C LYS A 649 -7.93 3.42 16.19
N LEU A 650 -7.11 3.07 17.17
CA LEU A 650 -5.86 3.77 17.47
C LEU A 650 -4.86 3.66 16.32
N GLY A 651 -4.58 2.45 15.82
CA GLY A 651 -3.70 2.26 14.65
C GLY A 651 -4.20 2.99 13.40
N LEU A 652 -5.52 3.07 13.20
CA LEU A 652 -6.13 3.92 12.16
C LEU A 652 -5.81 5.40 12.36
N LYS A 653 -6.17 5.99 13.51
CA LYS A 653 -5.91 7.42 13.75
C LYS A 653 -4.42 7.76 13.76
N VAL A 654 -3.55 6.82 14.16
CA VAL A 654 -2.08 6.94 14.03
C VAL A 654 -1.66 7.02 12.56
N HIS A 655 -2.18 6.16 11.69
CA HIS A 655 -1.95 6.27 10.25
C HIS A 655 -2.51 7.59 9.69
N GLU A 656 -3.71 8.01 10.09
CA GLU A 656 -4.33 9.27 9.67
C GLU A 656 -3.58 10.53 10.13
N VAL A 657 -2.96 10.50 11.31
CA VAL A 657 -2.10 11.58 11.84
C VAL A 657 -0.76 11.65 11.09
N LEU A 658 -0.17 10.50 10.74
CA LEU A 658 1.13 10.46 10.06
C LEU A 658 1.02 10.65 8.54
N LEU A 659 -0.12 10.32 7.92
CA LEU A 659 -0.42 10.57 6.51
C LEU A 659 -0.17 12.03 6.08
N PRO A 660 -0.58 13.07 6.83
CA PRO A 660 -0.18 14.45 6.61
C PRO A 660 1.33 14.71 6.58
N PHE A 661 2.15 14.00 7.36
CA PHE A 661 3.60 14.17 7.35
C PHE A 661 4.26 13.41 6.21
N GLU A 662 3.79 12.21 5.87
CA GLU A 662 4.12 11.55 4.60
C GLU A 662 3.78 12.46 3.41
N ARG A 663 2.60 13.10 3.43
CA ARG A 663 2.13 14.02 2.39
C ARG A 663 2.75 15.41 2.44
N ASN A 664 3.32 15.85 3.57
CA ASN A 664 3.99 17.15 3.73
C ASN A 664 5.51 17.05 3.54
N ILE A 665 6.10 15.86 3.65
CA ILE A 665 7.37 15.57 2.98
C ILE A 665 7.14 15.66 1.47
N VAL A 666 6.10 15.00 0.94
CA VAL A 666 5.71 15.14 -0.49
C VAL A 666 5.36 16.59 -0.87
N LYS A 667 4.68 17.38 -0.01
CA LYS A 667 4.32 18.77 -0.31
C LYS A 667 5.42 19.81 -0.06
N ARG A 668 6.32 19.66 0.92
CA ARG A 668 7.53 20.49 1.00
C ARG A 668 8.45 20.21 -0.19
N ASN A 669 8.53 18.95 -0.63
CA ASN A 669 9.22 18.59 -1.87
C ASN A 669 8.53 19.11 -3.14
N LEU A 670 7.27 19.57 -3.07
CA LEU A 670 6.60 20.35 -4.12
C LEU A 670 6.82 21.86 -3.95
N SER A 671 6.69 22.43 -2.74
CA SER A 671 6.79 23.88 -2.53
C SER A 671 8.23 24.42 -2.56
N ILE A 672 9.23 23.58 -2.25
CA ILE A 672 10.64 23.90 -2.50
C ILE A 672 10.91 23.96 -4.02
N ALA A 673 10.17 23.19 -4.83
CA ALA A 673 10.19 23.29 -6.29
C ALA A 673 9.36 24.47 -6.86
N GLU A 674 8.52 25.12 -6.03
CA GLU A 674 7.80 26.35 -6.39
C GLU A 674 8.66 27.60 -6.11
N ASN A 675 9.27 27.69 -4.91
CA ASN A 675 10.02 28.89 -4.48
C ASN A 675 11.41 29.07 -5.15
N GLN A 676 11.89 28.13 -5.96
CA GLN A 676 13.11 28.33 -6.77
C GLN A 676 12.86 29.00 -8.14
N LYS A 677 11.63 29.42 -8.46
CA LYS A 677 11.32 30.18 -9.70
C LYS A 677 11.63 31.67 -9.60
N GLY A 678 12.87 32.00 -9.22
CA GLY A 678 13.41 33.35 -9.26
C GLY A 678 14.10 33.68 -10.59
N ILE A 679 13.34 34.27 -11.54
CA ILE A 679 13.83 34.98 -12.74
C ILE A 679 14.71 34.17 -13.73
N MET A 680 14.05 33.57 -14.74
CA MET A 680 14.41 33.78 -16.15
C MET A 680 13.16 33.57 -17.03
N VAL A 681 13.10 34.23 -18.19
CA VAL A 681 11.82 34.59 -18.85
C VAL A 681 11.48 33.70 -20.05
N SER A 682 10.27 33.11 -20.02
CA SER A 682 9.42 32.54 -21.11
C SER A 682 10.04 31.50 -22.09
N THR A 683 9.33 30.53 -22.69
CA THR A 683 7.94 30.01 -22.65
C THR A 683 7.97 28.47 -22.44
N GLY A 684 6.88 27.71 -22.24
CA GLY A 684 5.46 28.08 -22.07
C GLY A 684 4.48 27.24 -22.91
N LEU A 685 4.43 25.91 -22.72
CA LEU A 685 3.35 25.02 -23.22
C LEU A 685 3.14 23.83 -22.25
N GLU A 686 1.89 23.41 -22.08
CA GLU A 686 1.45 22.36 -21.14
C GLU A 686 1.19 21.02 -21.84
N LEU A 687 1.03 19.93 -21.07
CA LEU A 687 -0.02 18.92 -21.31
C LEU A 687 -0.09 17.88 -20.16
N ASP A 688 -1.30 17.39 -19.90
CA ASP A 688 -1.67 16.62 -18.70
C ASP A 688 -1.68 15.08 -18.90
N ASN A 689 -1.81 14.36 -17.78
CA ASN A 689 -2.18 12.94 -17.64
C ASN A 689 -1.21 11.82 -18.10
N VAL A 690 -0.84 10.94 -17.15
CA VAL A 690 -1.21 9.50 -17.08
C VAL A 690 -0.60 8.87 -15.81
N ARG A 691 -1.38 8.14 -15.01
CA ARG A 691 -0.96 7.46 -13.75
C ARG A 691 -1.35 5.98 -13.73
N ASN A 692 -0.50 5.13 -13.13
CA ASN A 692 -0.76 3.90 -12.33
C ASN A 692 0.27 2.76 -12.56
N ARG A 693 0.73 2.08 -11.48
CA ARG A 693 1.47 0.77 -11.37
C ARG A 693 3.00 0.75 -11.67
N ILE A 694 3.99 0.75 -10.76
CA ILE A 694 4.30 0.00 -9.52
C ILE A 694 5.59 -0.85 -9.72
N SER A 695 6.44 -0.86 -8.68
CA SER A 695 7.54 -1.79 -8.32
C SER A 695 8.86 -1.87 -9.12
N ASP A 696 9.91 -2.24 -8.38
CA ASP A 696 11.33 -2.23 -8.76
C ASP A 696 11.98 -3.61 -8.57
N ARG A 697 12.66 -4.13 -9.61
CA ARG A 697 13.78 -5.08 -9.50
C ARG A 697 14.72 -4.86 -10.69
N ASN A 698 15.34 -3.67 -10.78
CA ASN A 698 15.83 -3.03 -12.02
C ASN A 698 16.47 -4.02 -13.04
N PRO A 699 15.69 -4.48 -14.03
CA PRO A 699 16.07 -5.61 -14.88
C PRO A 699 16.39 -5.17 -16.32
N LEU A 700 16.63 -3.86 -16.53
CA LEU A 700 16.28 -3.20 -17.78
C LEU A 700 16.91 -3.87 -19.00
N LEU A 701 18.24 -3.97 -19.04
CA LEU A 701 18.94 -4.45 -20.22
C LEU A 701 18.57 -5.91 -20.57
N GLU A 702 18.54 -6.82 -19.60
CA GLU A 702 18.19 -8.23 -19.87
C GLU A 702 16.69 -8.44 -20.22
N LYS A 703 15.77 -7.60 -19.71
CA LYS A 703 14.34 -7.64 -20.10
C LYS A 703 14.02 -6.86 -21.38
N ILE A 704 14.76 -5.79 -21.72
CA ILE A 704 14.61 -5.03 -22.98
C ILE A 704 14.68 -5.98 -24.19
N PHE A 705 15.49 -7.04 -24.11
CA PHE A 705 15.67 -8.05 -25.16
C PHE A 705 14.71 -9.25 -25.06
N ARG A 706 13.78 -9.30 -24.09
CA ARG A 706 12.88 -10.46 -23.88
C ARG A 706 11.41 -10.17 -23.54
N LYS A 707 11.01 -8.97 -23.11
CA LYS A 707 9.58 -8.62 -22.87
C LYS A 707 9.22 -7.24 -23.43
N GLY A 708 7.96 -7.10 -23.88
CA GLY A 708 7.54 -6.11 -24.88
C GLY A 708 7.20 -4.71 -24.35
N PHE A 709 6.97 -3.76 -25.29
CA PHE A 709 7.04 -2.31 -25.06
C PHE A 709 6.47 -1.89 -23.66
N VAL A 710 5.20 -2.16 -23.30
CA VAL A 710 4.42 -1.53 -22.18
C VAL A 710 5.24 -1.07 -20.96
N GLU A 711 5.97 -1.99 -20.33
CA GLU A 711 6.68 -1.86 -19.04
C GLU A 711 7.77 -0.76 -18.98
N GLN A 712 8.00 -0.03 -20.08
CA GLN A 712 9.13 0.91 -20.19
C GLN A 712 8.78 2.37 -20.53
N MET A 713 7.53 2.68 -20.93
CA MET A 713 7.00 4.03 -20.60
C MET A 713 6.66 4.09 -19.11
N GLU A 714 6.43 2.94 -18.46
CA GLU A 714 6.39 2.77 -17.00
C GLU A 714 7.67 3.33 -16.36
N PHE A 715 8.84 2.80 -16.78
CA PHE A 715 10.16 3.18 -16.29
C PHE A 715 10.45 4.67 -16.51
N ILE A 716 10.23 5.18 -17.73
CA ILE A 716 10.56 6.57 -18.10
C ILE A 716 9.65 7.60 -17.41
N ARG A 717 8.41 7.25 -17.05
CA ARG A 717 7.43 8.21 -16.48
C ARG A 717 7.29 8.21 -14.96
N LYS A 718 7.89 7.26 -14.22
CA LYS A 718 7.49 7.02 -12.81
C LYS A 718 8.39 7.56 -11.70
N ARG A 719 9.65 7.90 -11.92
CA ARG A 719 10.44 8.71 -10.97
C ARG A 719 11.60 9.47 -11.61
N PRO A 720 11.85 10.74 -11.22
CA PRO A 720 13.17 11.36 -11.24
C PRO A 720 13.99 10.93 -10.00
N GLN A 721 14.06 9.63 -9.72
CA GLN A 721 14.86 9.01 -8.65
C GLN A 721 15.15 7.54 -9.00
N VAL A 722 16.02 7.31 -9.98
CA VAL A 722 16.65 5.99 -10.22
C VAL A 722 18.17 6.18 -10.11
N MET A 723 18.61 6.73 -8.97
CA MET A 723 20.01 6.98 -8.59
C MET A 723 20.07 7.36 -7.10
N ASN A 724 20.52 6.45 -6.21
CA ASN A 724 20.74 6.75 -4.78
C ASN A 724 22.12 7.41 -4.55
N ILE A 725 22.46 8.37 -5.40
CA ILE A 725 23.70 9.16 -5.35
C ILE A 725 23.31 10.61 -5.65
N PRO A 726 23.24 11.50 -4.64
CA PRO A 726 23.13 12.93 -4.86
C PRO A 726 24.35 13.42 -5.65
N VAL A 727 24.14 14.34 -6.58
CA VAL A 727 25.19 14.74 -7.54
C VAL A 727 25.53 16.22 -7.39
N LEU A 728 26.75 16.51 -6.91
CA LEU A 728 27.32 17.85 -6.82
C LEU A 728 27.96 18.21 -8.17
N HIS A 729 27.51 19.31 -8.77
CA HIS A 729 28.07 19.84 -10.03
C HIS A 729 29.11 20.93 -9.72
N ILE A 730 30.38 20.59 -9.91
CA ILE A 730 31.53 21.47 -9.66
C ILE A 730 31.97 22.09 -10.99
N GLU A 731 31.71 23.37 -11.18
CA GLU A 731 32.27 24.13 -12.30
C GLU A 731 33.70 24.59 -12.00
N ASN A 732 34.56 24.40 -12.99
CA ASN A 732 35.97 24.79 -13.05
C ASN A 732 36.39 24.90 -14.54
N GLU A 733 37.58 25.43 -14.82
CA GLU A 733 38.19 25.28 -16.14
C GLU A 733 38.52 23.79 -16.42
N CYS A 734 38.30 23.33 -17.65
CA CYS A 734 38.72 22.01 -18.11
C CYS A 734 40.07 22.10 -18.84
N VAL A 735 40.96 21.14 -18.62
CA VAL A 735 42.26 21.02 -19.31
C VAL A 735 42.16 20.54 -20.76
N SER A 736 40.96 20.10 -21.17
CA SER A 736 40.61 19.65 -22.52
C SER A 736 39.63 20.62 -23.20
N ASP A 737 39.68 20.69 -24.52
CA ASP A 737 38.81 21.52 -25.38
C ASP A 737 38.09 20.64 -26.42
N CYS A 738 37.48 19.56 -25.93
CA CYS A 738 37.06 18.43 -26.76
C CYS A 738 36.13 18.84 -27.91
N ILE A 739 36.30 18.24 -29.09
CA ILE A 739 35.55 18.60 -30.32
C ILE A 739 34.02 18.59 -30.13
N PHE A 740 33.51 17.70 -29.28
CA PHE A 740 32.08 17.54 -28.95
C PHE A 740 31.63 18.34 -27.71
N CYS A 741 32.49 19.15 -27.09
CA CYS A 741 32.21 19.85 -25.85
C CYS A 741 32.88 21.23 -25.80
N LYS A 742 32.09 22.30 -26.00
CA LYS A 742 32.61 23.67 -25.90
C LYS A 742 33.16 23.93 -24.49
N ARG A 743 34.44 24.31 -24.41
CA ARG A 743 35.11 24.71 -23.17
C ARG A 743 34.40 25.95 -22.60
N LYS A 744 33.98 25.84 -21.33
CA LYS A 744 33.29 26.91 -20.61
C LYS A 744 34.29 27.86 -19.93
N PRO A 745 33.93 29.14 -19.71
CA PRO A 745 34.78 30.12 -19.02
C PRO A 745 34.98 29.83 -17.52
N LEU A 746 35.80 30.67 -16.90
CA LEU A 746 36.92 30.25 -16.06
C LEU A 746 36.71 30.59 -14.57
N ILE A 747 35.53 30.30 -14.02
CA ILE A 747 35.19 30.61 -12.62
C ILE A 747 35.03 29.29 -11.85
N PRO A 748 35.99 28.93 -10.96
CA PRO A 748 35.81 27.84 -10.01
C PRO A 748 34.59 28.10 -9.12
N THR A 749 33.79 27.08 -8.86
CA THR A 749 32.60 27.22 -8.00
C THR A 749 33.04 27.67 -6.60
N PRO A 750 32.54 28.79 -6.04
CA PRO A 750 32.97 29.28 -4.73
C PRO A 750 32.67 28.27 -3.61
N MET A 751 33.56 28.19 -2.62
CA MET A 751 33.41 27.24 -1.50
C MET A 751 32.16 27.50 -0.69
N GLU A 752 31.72 28.75 -0.63
CA GLU A 752 30.53 29.24 0.06
C GLU A 752 29.28 28.61 -0.60
N LYS A 753 29.22 28.66 -1.94
CA LYS A 753 28.17 28.03 -2.76
C LYS A 753 28.24 26.50 -2.72
N ILE A 754 29.43 25.90 -2.63
CA ILE A 754 29.57 24.45 -2.46
C ILE A 754 29.07 24.03 -1.07
N ILE A 755 29.42 24.76 -0.02
CA ILE A 755 28.95 24.54 1.35
C ILE A 755 27.43 24.75 1.43
N GLU A 756 26.88 25.77 0.75
CA GLU A 756 25.43 25.96 0.61
C GLU A 756 24.75 24.75 -0.05
N ILE A 757 25.28 24.24 -1.18
CA ILE A 757 24.74 23.05 -1.87
C ILE A 757 24.91 21.78 -1.02
N LEU A 758 25.97 21.66 -0.21
CA LEU A 758 26.17 20.54 0.71
C LEU A 758 25.28 20.64 1.96
N ASN A 759 25.01 21.85 2.46
CA ASN A 759 24.10 22.10 3.58
C ASN A 759 22.64 21.82 3.18
N THR A 760 22.18 22.41 2.05
CA THR A 760 20.83 22.22 1.49
C THR A 760 20.53 20.78 1.01
N ARG A 761 21.52 19.88 1.09
CA ARG A 761 21.42 18.44 0.79
C ARG A 761 21.93 17.56 1.93
N GLY A 762 22.23 18.12 3.10
CA GLY A 762 22.82 17.42 4.23
C GLY A 762 21.83 16.59 5.05
N ASP A 763 20.54 16.61 4.69
CA ASP A 763 19.46 16.01 5.47
C ASP A 763 18.97 14.65 4.92
N ASP A 764 19.53 14.15 3.80
CA ASP A 764 19.21 12.80 3.28
C ASP A 764 20.22 11.74 3.75
N CYS A 765 19.75 10.53 4.08
CA CYS A 765 20.57 9.40 4.54
C CYS A 765 21.38 8.72 3.40
N LEU A 766 22.22 9.49 2.70
CA LEU A 766 22.88 9.06 1.46
C LEU A 766 24.40 8.96 1.65
N ASN A 767 24.88 7.75 1.98
CA ASN A 767 26.28 7.42 2.23
C ASN A 767 27.27 7.77 1.08
N ARG A 768 26.78 8.08 -0.13
CA ARG A 768 27.60 8.25 -1.33
C ARG A 768 27.29 9.55 -2.06
N LEU A 769 28.29 10.38 -2.37
CA LEU A 769 28.13 11.59 -3.19
C LEU A 769 28.74 11.40 -4.59
N GLY A 770 28.06 11.91 -5.61
CA GLY A 770 28.54 11.94 -7.00
C GLY A 770 29.13 13.31 -7.35
N LEU A 771 30.32 13.36 -7.94
CA LEU A 771 30.96 14.60 -8.40
C LEU A 771 30.97 14.63 -9.94
N ILE A 772 30.35 15.65 -10.54
CA ILE A 772 30.35 15.92 -11.99
C ILE A 772 30.68 17.39 -12.25
N GLY A 773 30.96 17.75 -13.51
CA GLY A 773 31.27 19.13 -13.88
C GLY A 773 31.91 19.22 -15.27
N ASN A 774 32.69 20.29 -15.49
CA ASN A 774 33.56 20.38 -16.67
C ASN A 774 34.81 19.50 -16.50
N GLU A 775 35.43 19.59 -15.32
CA GLU A 775 36.43 18.66 -14.77
C GLU A 775 36.47 18.89 -13.24
N PRO A 776 35.81 18.03 -12.42
CA PRO A 776 35.72 18.25 -10.97
C PRO A 776 37.09 18.24 -10.27
N LEU A 777 38.04 17.43 -10.76
CA LEU A 777 39.35 17.27 -10.12
C LEU A 777 40.30 18.44 -10.38
N ALA A 778 39.98 19.31 -11.34
CA ALA A 778 40.72 20.55 -11.61
C ALA A 778 40.42 21.67 -10.60
N HIS A 779 39.43 21.50 -9.71
CA HIS A 779 39.05 22.53 -8.74
C HIS A 779 40.09 22.65 -7.62
N PRO A 780 40.66 23.84 -7.35
CA PRO A 780 41.81 24.00 -6.46
C PRO A 780 41.54 23.67 -4.99
N GLN A 781 40.27 23.50 -4.59
CA GLN A 781 39.88 23.08 -3.24
C GLN A 781 39.19 21.71 -3.22
N ILE A 782 39.33 20.87 -4.27
CA ILE A 782 38.62 19.58 -4.38
C ILE A 782 38.78 18.64 -3.17
N LEU A 783 39.99 18.52 -2.60
CA LEU A 783 40.20 17.73 -1.37
C LEU A 783 39.36 18.27 -0.20
N LYS A 784 39.35 19.60 -0.02
CA LYS A 784 38.56 20.30 0.99
C LYS A 784 37.05 20.21 0.72
N ILE A 785 36.61 20.18 -0.53
CA ILE A 785 35.19 19.91 -0.90
C ILE A 785 34.79 18.52 -0.38
N ILE A 786 35.63 17.51 -0.62
CA ILE A 786 35.39 16.14 -0.16
C ILE A 786 35.42 16.08 1.37
N GLU A 787 36.37 16.75 2.04
CA GLU A 787 36.38 16.88 3.52
C GLU A 787 35.12 17.55 4.08
N GLU A 788 34.67 18.67 3.50
CA GLU A 788 33.43 19.33 3.91
C GLU A 788 32.19 18.46 3.66
N ALA A 789 32.18 17.66 2.59
CA ALA A 789 31.16 16.64 2.36
C ALA A 789 31.21 15.51 3.41
N ARG A 790 32.41 15.03 3.79
CA ARG A 790 32.59 14.04 4.87
C ARG A 790 32.11 14.55 6.21
N LYS A 791 32.38 15.82 6.56
CA LYS A 791 31.86 16.49 7.77
C LYS A 791 30.32 16.56 7.79
N ARG A 792 29.66 16.38 6.64
CA ARG A 792 28.21 16.37 6.44
C ARG A 792 27.64 14.97 6.14
N GLY A 793 28.41 13.91 6.42
CA GLY A 793 27.94 12.51 6.40
C GLY A 793 28.24 11.70 5.13
N PHE A 794 28.71 12.32 4.04
CA PHE A 794 29.07 11.58 2.82
C PHE A 794 30.36 10.77 3.04
N CYS A 795 30.29 9.45 3.04
CA CYS A 795 31.41 8.59 3.41
C CYS A 795 32.11 7.88 2.24
N ALA A 796 31.43 7.76 1.09
CA ALA A 796 31.92 7.22 -0.19
C ALA A 796 31.68 8.21 -1.34
N PHE A 797 32.45 8.16 -2.43
CA PHE A 797 32.32 9.11 -3.55
C PHE A 797 32.53 8.47 -4.92
N GLU A 798 31.68 8.84 -5.89
CA GLU A 798 31.85 8.51 -7.31
C GLU A 798 32.16 9.79 -8.09
N VAL A 799 33.20 9.78 -8.96
CA VAL A 799 33.64 10.98 -9.69
C VAL A 799 33.63 10.72 -11.20
N LEU A 800 33.06 11.65 -11.98
CA LEU A 800 33.18 11.72 -13.43
C LEU A 800 34.29 12.71 -13.80
N SER A 801 35.39 12.22 -14.37
CA SER A 801 36.60 12.99 -14.68
C SER A 801 37.23 12.51 -15.98
N SER A 802 37.99 13.36 -16.68
CA SER A 802 38.83 12.99 -17.83
C SER A 802 39.92 11.96 -17.50
N GLY A 803 40.22 11.74 -16.22
CA GLY A 803 41.32 10.92 -15.74
C GLY A 803 42.69 11.62 -15.79
N TYR A 804 42.80 12.79 -16.45
CA TYR A 804 44.05 13.53 -16.62
C TYR A 804 44.73 13.84 -15.27
N PHE A 805 43.96 14.29 -14.27
CA PHE A 805 44.48 14.63 -12.94
C PHE A 805 44.82 13.40 -12.08
N LEU A 806 44.37 12.20 -12.45
CA LEU A 806 44.65 10.98 -11.71
C LEU A 806 46.06 10.41 -12.02
N SER A 807 46.81 11.01 -12.95
CA SER A 807 48.17 10.56 -13.26
C SER A 807 49.22 10.88 -12.19
N ASP A 808 48.91 11.77 -11.24
CA ASP A 808 49.66 11.86 -9.97
C ASP A 808 49.11 10.85 -8.95
N GLU A 809 49.88 9.79 -8.70
CA GLU A 809 49.54 8.75 -7.73
C GLU A 809 49.33 9.31 -6.31
N LYS A 810 50.04 10.38 -5.91
CA LYS A 810 49.90 10.98 -4.57
C LYS A 810 48.52 11.58 -4.41
N PHE A 811 48.07 12.36 -5.40
CA PHE A 811 46.74 12.97 -5.42
C PHE A 811 45.63 11.92 -5.46
N VAL A 812 45.78 10.84 -6.24
CA VAL A 812 44.85 9.69 -6.21
C VAL A 812 44.78 9.08 -4.82
N LYS A 813 45.93 8.85 -4.17
CA LYS A 813 46.00 8.27 -2.82
C LYS A 813 45.33 9.15 -1.76
N GLU A 814 45.40 10.47 -1.91
CA GLU A 814 44.68 11.42 -1.05
C GLU A 814 43.16 11.39 -1.29
N LEU A 815 42.71 11.37 -2.55
CA LEU A 815 41.29 11.22 -2.91
C LEU A 815 40.71 9.91 -2.33
N VAL A 816 41.41 8.78 -2.48
CA VAL A 816 40.97 7.48 -1.95
C VAL A 816 40.99 7.46 -0.42
N LYS A 817 41.99 8.08 0.23
CA LYS A 817 42.03 8.25 1.70
C LYS A 817 40.85 9.10 2.22
N LEU A 818 40.37 10.05 1.43
CA LEU A 818 39.14 10.82 1.68
C LEU A 818 37.86 10.08 1.25
N GLY A 819 37.94 8.81 0.83
CA GLY A 819 36.81 7.94 0.54
C GLY A 819 36.29 7.98 -0.89
N VAL A 820 37.03 8.56 -1.85
CA VAL A 820 36.71 8.41 -3.28
C VAL A 820 37.04 6.98 -3.70
N ASP A 821 36.00 6.19 -3.94
CA ASP A 821 36.11 4.75 -4.18
C ASP A 821 35.67 4.33 -5.60
N VAL A 822 35.08 5.25 -6.38
CA VAL A 822 34.69 4.98 -7.78
C VAL A 822 35.06 6.14 -8.71
N PHE A 823 35.70 5.82 -9.84
CA PHE A 823 35.99 6.77 -10.93
C PHE A 823 35.31 6.34 -12.23
N SER A 824 34.67 7.29 -12.92
CA SER A 824 34.13 7.16 -14.28
C SER A 824 35.01 7.96 -15.24
N ILE A 825 35.76 7.29 -16.10
CA ILE A 825 36.82 7.89 -16.92
C ILE A 825 36.52 7.66 -18.41
N PRO A 826 36.60 8.68 -19.29
CA PRO A 826 36.45 8.49 -20.73
C PRO A 826 37.79 8.06 -21.36
N LEU A 827 37.75 7.12 -22.29
CA LEU A 827 38.87 6.74 -23.15
C LEU A 827 38.39 6.72 -24.61
N PHE A 828 38.84 7.71 -25.39
CA PHE A 828 38.29 7.94 -26.74
C PHE A 828 38.96 7.12 -27.86
N SER A 829 40.16 6.57 -27.65
CA SER A 829 40.96 5.79 -28.61
C SER A 829 42.11 5.11 -27.84
N VAL A 830 42.73 4.09 -28.46
CA VAL A 830 43.99 3.47 -28.00
C VAL A 830 45.24 4.12 -28.64
N SER A 831 45.05 5.02 -29.60
CA SER A 831 46.06 5.88 -30.19
C SER A 831 46.06 7.23 -29.48
N SER A 832 47.25 7.71 -29.07
CA SER A 832 47.39 9.05 -28.52
C SER A 832 46.98 10.14 -29.50
N GLU A 833 47.31 10.00 -30.79
CA GLU A 833 46.96 10.98 -31.82
C GLU A 833 45.45 11.23 -31.91
N ILE A 834 44.65 10.16 -32.01
CA ILE A 834 43.20 10.24 -32.15
C ILE A 834 42.56 10.70 -30.82
N HIS A 835 43.03 10.19 -29.68
CA HIS A 835 42.53 10.59 -28.36
C HIS A 835 42.81 12.07 -28.07
N ASP A 836 44.05 12.51 -28.27
CA ASP A 836 44.49 13.88 -28.00
C ASP A 836 43.81 14.87 -28.95
N THR A 837 43.59 14.49 -30.21
CA THR A 837 42.78 15.24 -31.18
C THR A 837 41.31 15.38 -30.74
N ILE A 838 40.70 14.29 -30.26
CA ILE A 838 39.31 14.33 -29.76
C ILE A 838 39.16 15.21 -28.52
N THR A 839 40.18 15.22 -27.64
CA THR A 839 40.21 16.06 -26.43
C THR A 839 40.72 17.48 -26.66
N GLY A 840 41.29 17.80 -27.82
CA GLY A 840 41.99 19.07 -28.04
C GLY A 840 43.20 19.28 -27.12
N LYS A 841 43.83 18.19 -26.65
CA LYS A 841 44.87 18.25 -25.61
C LYS A 841 45.93 17.16 -25.82
N GLU A 842 47.12 17.60 -26.25
CA GLU A 842 48.31 16.76 -26.37
C GLU A 842 48.69 16.10 -25.03
N GLY A 843 49.09 14.82 -25.12
CA GLY A 843 49.47 13.96 -24.02
C GLY A 843 48.31 13.40 -23.20
N SER A 844 47.05 13.79 -23.46
CA SER A 844 45.91 13.43 -22.61
C SER A 844 45.71 11.92 -22.50
N HIS A 845 45.87 11.18 -23.61
CA HIS A 845 45.85 9.72 -23.62
C HIS A 845 46.79 9.10 -22.59
N SER A 846 48.06 9.55 -22.57
CA SER A 846 49.07 9.03 -21.66
C SER A 846 48.76 9.34 -20.19
N GLN A 847 48.04 10.44 -19.91
CA GLN A 847 47.65 10.85 -18.57
C GLN A 847 46.39 10.09 -18.13
N THR A 848 45.41 9.93 -19.01
CA THR A 848 44.19 9.13 -18.78
C THR A 848 44.52 7.66 -18.49
N LEU A 849 45.44 7.04 -19.25
CA LEU A 849 45.88 5.67 -18.98
C LEU A 849 46.58 5.53 -17.62
N ARG A 850 47.57 6.38 -17.32
CA ARG A 850 48.22 6.43 -16.00
C ARG A 850 47.22 6.71 -14.86
N GLY A 851 46.19 7.50 -15.13
CA GLY A 851 45.11 7.78 -14.19
C GLY A 851 44.23 6.57 -13.87
N ILE A 852 43.94 5.75 -14.88
CA ILE A 852 43.27 4.46 -14.71
C ILE A 852 44.14 3.50 -13.87
N GLU A 853 45.43 3.39 -14.21
CA GLU A 853 46.39 2.53 -13.48
C GLU A 853 46.53 2.95 -12.01
N ASN A 854 46.74 4.25 -11.74
CA ASN A 854 46.87 4.78 -10.37
C ASN A 854 45.61 4.56 -9.53
N ALA A 855 44.42 4.74 -10.12
CA ALA A 855 43.16 4.49 -9.45
C ALA A 855 43.01 3.02 -9.02
N ILE A 856 43.30 2.08 -9.92
CA ILE A 856 43.29 0.64 -9.63
C ILE A 856 44.34 0.30 -8.56
N LYS A 857 45.57 0.81 -8.71
CA LYS A 857 46.71 0.59 -7.79
C LYS A 857 46.40 1.02 -6.35
N ASN A 858 45.62 2.09 -6.18
CA ASN A 858 45.17 2.57 -4.86
C ASN A 858 43.84 1.96 -4.39
N GLY A 859 43.27 0.99 -5.13
CA GLY A 859 42.08 0.23 -4.74
C GLY A 859 40.73 0.86 -5.10
N ALA A 860 40.70 1.93 -5.89
CA ALA A 860 39.45 2.51 -6.38
C ALA A 860 38.90 1.71 -7.57
N LYS A 861 37.57 1.64 -7.68
CA LYS A 861 36.89 0.99 -8.81
C LYS A 861 36.81 1.93 -10.00
N VAL A 862 37.37 1.52 -11.13
CA VAL A 862 37.26 2.27 -12.40
C VAL A 862 36.12 1.72 -13.27
N PHE A 863 35.38 2.62 -13.89
CA PHE A 863 34.51 2.37 -15.05
C PHE A 863 35.03 3.21 -16.21
N VAL A 864 35.27 2.58 -17.36
CA VAL A 864 35.73 3.28 -18.56
C VAL A 864 34.55 3.48 -19.50
N HIS A 865 34.51 4.61 -20.22
CA HIS A 865 33.49 4.85 -21.23
C HIS A 865 34.04 5.57 -22.45
N SER A 866 33.24 5.67 -23.52
CA SER A 866 33.59 6.47 -24.69
C SER A 866 32.34 7.10 -25.30
N ASN A 867 32.46 8.32 -25.81
CA ASN A 867 31.48 8.86 -26.74
C ASN A 867 31.75 8.28 -28.13
N LEU A 868 30.72 7.78 -28.81
CA LEU A 868 30.85 7.36 -30.19
C LEU A 868 30.90 8.59 -31.11
N LEU A 869 32.02 8.72 -31.83
CA LEU A 869 32.36 9.87 -32.64
C LEU A 869 32.81 9.43 -34.05
N LEU A 870 32.66 10.29 -35.05
CA LEU A 870 33.20 10.07 -36.40
C LEU A 870 34.71 9.83 -36.42
N GLN A 871 35.41 10.33 -35.40
CA GLN A 871 36.85 10.26 -35.21
C GLN A 871 37.31 8.92 -34.61
N ASN A 872 36.51 8.24 -33.77
CA ASN A 872 36.90 7.00 -33.09
C ASN A 872 36.08 5.76 -33.45
N ILE A 873 35.04 5.89 -34.27
CA ILE A 873 34.17 4.79 -34.72
C ILE A 873 34.95 3.55 -35.25
N TRP A 874 36.11 3.77 -35.88
CA TRP A 874 36.98 2.73 -36.44
C TRP A 874 37.80 1.95 -35.40
N GLU A 875 37.88 2.46 -34.16
CA GLU A 875 38.72 1.90 -33.09
C GLU A 875 37.92 1.38 -31.90
N ILE A 876 36.59 1.52 -31.90
CA ILE A 876 35.72 1.09 -30.78
C ILE A 876 36.01 -0.36 -30.35
N GLN A 877 36.23 -1.27 -31.30
CA GLN A 877 36.62 -2.65 -31.01
C GLN A 877 37.95 -2.73 -30.24
N LYS A 878 38.98 -2.01 -30.68
CA LYS A 878 40.31 -2.00 -30.02
C LYS A 878 40.22 -1.45 -28.60
N ILE A 879 39.41 -0.41 -28.39
CA ILE A 879 39.18 0.16 -27.04
C ILE A 879 38.43 -0.87 -26.17
N GLU A 880 37.42 -1.55 -26.72
CA GLU A 880 36.69 -2.61 -26.01
C GLU A 880 37.59 -3.78 -25.64
N GLU A 881 38.46 -4.24 -26.55
CA GLU A 881 39.43 -5.31 -26.31
C GLU A 881 40.49 -4.93 -25.26
N GLU A 882 41.13 -3.76 -25.41
CA GLU A 882 42.14 -3.24 -24.48
C GLU A 882 41.56 -3.08 -23.06
N VAL A 883 40.37 -2.47 -22.94
CA VAL A 883 39.74 -2.21 -21.65
C VAL A 883 39.18 -3.49 -21.01
N THR A 884 38.47 -4.33 -21.76
CA THR A 884 37.75 -5.49 -21.17
C THR A 884 38.59 -6.76 -21.06
N LEU A 885 39.53 -7.00 -21.98
CA LEU A 885 40.37 -8.22 -21.98
C LEU A 885 41.70 -7.98 -21.25
N ARG A 886 42.37 -6.86 -21.54
CA ARG A 886 43.72 -6.56 -21.00
C ARG A 886 43.66 -5.87 -19.64
N MET A 887 42.95 -4.74 -19.52
CA MET A 887 42.76 -4.03 -18.25
C MET A 887 41.71 -4.70 -17.34
N LYS A 888 40.84 -5.56 -17.90
CA LYS A 888 39.76 -6.27 -17.20
C LYS A 888 38.76 -5.34 -16.50
N LEU A 889 38.53 -4.17 -17.09
CA LEU A 889 37.63 -3.13 -16.61
C LEU A 889 36.25 -3.20 -17.29
N PRO A 890 35.21 -2.66 -16.66
CA PRO A 890 33.93 -2.45 -17.31
C PRO A 890 34.01 -1.28 -18.31
N PHE A 891 33.54 -1.49 -19.54
CA PHE A 891 33.55 -0.53 -20.64
C PHE A 891 32.14 -0.28 -21.19
N CYS A 892 31.79 0.97 -21.52
CA CYS A 892 30.57 1.30 -22.26
C CYS A 892 30.73 2.44 -23.27
N VAL A 893 30.06 2.35 -24.41
CA VAL A 893 30.10 3.36 -25.48
C VAL A 893 28.72 4.00 -25.62
N ILE A 894 28.66 5.33 -25.60
CA ILE A 894 27.40 6.10 -25.56
C ILE A 894 27.29 7.08 -26.74
N PRO A 895 26.08 7.49 -27.17
CA PRO A 895 25.92 8.46 -28.24
C PRO A 895 26.40 9.84 -27.81
N VAL A 896 27.12 10.54 -28.69
CA VAL A 896 27.43 11.96 -28.48
C VAL A 896 26.14 12.80 -28.44
N ARG A 897 25.99 13.61 -27.38
CA ARG A 897 24.84 14.51 -27.15
C ARG A 897 24.87 15.69 -28.13
N PRO A 898 23.77 16.03 -28.82
CA PRO A 898 23.65 17.31 -29.50
C PRO A 898 23.59 18.45 -28.47
N LYS A 899 24.63 19.28 -28.45
CA LYS A 899 24.77 20.47 -27.62
C LYS A 899 25.66 21.48 -28.33
N THR A 900 25.70 22.72 -27.84
CA THR A 900 26.68 23.72 -28.27
C THR A 900 28.09 23.18 -28.00
N ALA A 901 28.86 22.98 -29.07
CA ALA A 901 30.16 22.32 -29.08
C ALA A 901 31.15 23.09 -29.99
N ASN A 902 32.43 22.69 -29.99
CA ASN A 902 33.45 23.30 -30.83
C ASN A 902 33.27 22.92 -32.31
N ALA A 903 32.84 21.69 -32.58
CA ALA A 903 32.40 21.24 -33.90
C ALA A 903 30.86 21.04 -33.94
N PRO A 904 30.19 21.30 -35.08
CA PRO A 904 28.76 21.05 -35.23
C PRO A 904 28.45 19.55 -35.20
N TYR A 905 27.22 19.19 -34.84
CA TYR A 905 26.81 17.79 -34.61
C TYR A 905 27.17 16.85 -35.78
N SER A 906 26.96 17.31 -37.02
CA SER A 906 27.28 16.61 -38.28
C SER A 906 28.77 16.33 -38.54
N LYS A 907 29.67 16.88 -37.72
CA LYS A 907 31.13 16.65 -37.78
C LYS A 907 31.66 15.83 -36.60
N VAL A 908 30.80 15.48 -35.63
CA VAL A 908 31.17 14.65 -34.47
C VAL A 908 30.35 13.37 -34.37
N ALA A 909 29.04 13.41 -34.62
CA ALA A 909 28.18 12.23 -34.59
C ALA A 909 28.29 11.42 -35.89
N PRO A 910 28.48 10.10 -35.87
CA PRO A 910 28.27 9.26 -37.05
C PRO A 910 26.76 9.04 -37.28
N SER A 911 26.34 8.94 -38.54
CA SER A 911 24.99 8.48 -38.90
C SER A 911 24.79 7.01 -38.48
N TYR A 912 23.55 6.63 -38.18
CA TYR A 912 23.23 5.24 -37.83
C TYR A 912 23.54 4.26 -38.96
N LYS A 913 23.40 4.66 -40.22
CA LYS A 913 23.88 3.91 -41.38
C LYS A 913 25.38 3.62 -41.25
N LYS A 914 26.21 4.65 -41.05
CA LYS A 914 27.66 4.50 -40.91
C LYS A 914 28.06 3.70 -39.67
N MET A 915 27.32 3.82 -38.57
CA MET A 915 27.48 2.96 -37.39
C MET A 915 27.26 1.49 -37.73
N VAL A 916 26.17 1.17 -38.42
CA VAL A 916 25.81 -0.21 -38.79
C VAL A 916 26.77 -0.79 -39.83
N GLU A 917 27.36 0.04 -40.70
CA GLU A 917 28.37 -0.38 -41.68
C GLU A 917 29.72 -0.72 -41.03
N ILE A 918 30.15 0.00 -40.00
CA ILE A 918 31.49 -0.15 -39.39
C ILE A 918 31.49 -1.09 -38.18
N LEU A 919 30.47 -1.02 -37.33
CA LEU A 919 30.49 -1.65 -35.99
C LEU A 919 29.84 -3.04 -35.94
N ARG A 920 29.13 -3.48 -36.99
CA ARG A 920 28.37 -4.74 -36.99
C ARG A 920 29.27 -5.95 -36.72
N GLY A 921 29.01 -6.63 -35.60
CA GLY A 921 29.80 -7.77 -35.11
C GLY A 921 31.05 -7.39 -34.31
N ASN A 922 31.51 -6.14 -34.40
CA ASN A 922 32.81 -5.67 -33.95
C ASN A 922 32.81 -5.05 -32.54
N THR A 923 31.63 -4.85 -31.94
CA THR A 923 31.49 -4.30 -30.57
C THR A 923 30.30 -4.91 -29.86
N LYS A 924 30.35 -4.98 -28.53
CA LYS A 924 29.22 -5.39 -27.65
C LYS A 924 28.93 -4.36 -26.56
N SER A 925 29.65 -3.24 -26.54
CA SER A 925 29.63 -2.25 -25.46
C SER A 925 28.73 -1.01 -25.72
N LEU A 926 27.94 -0.94 -26.79
CA LEU A 926 27.07 0.20 -27.05
C LEU A 926 25.89 0.29 -26.05
N ALA A 927 25.62 1.49 -25.56
CA ALA A 927 24.52 1.82 -24.64
C ALA A 927 23.86 3.15 -25.04
N GLY A 928 22.55 3.30 -24.80
CA GLY A 928 21.82 4.55 -25.06
C GLY A 928 21.52 4.86 -26.54
N PHE A 929 21.66 3.88 -27.44
CA PHE A 929 21.27 3.99 -28.85
C PHE A 929 19.87 3.37 -29.11
N PRO A 930 19.22 3.67 -30.25
CA PRO A 930 17.94 3.04 -30.61
C PRO A 930 18.08 1.52 -30.74
N LEU A 931 17.08 0.74 -30.27
CA LEU A 931 17.13 -0.72 -30.29
C LEU A 931 17.31 -1.30 -31.70
N CYS A 932 16.64 -0.75 -32.70
CA CYS A 932 16.78 -1.16 -34.09
C CYS A 932 18.21 -0.95 -34.65
N ILE A 933 19.01 -0.08 -34.04
CA ILE A 933 20.43 0.14 -34.40
C ILE A 933 21.33 -0.79 -33.58
N LEU A 934 21.11 -0.91 -32.27
CA LEU A 934 21.81 -1.89 -31.42
C LEU A 934 21.65 -3.32 -31.96
N GLN A 935 20.46 -3.68 -32.42
CA GLN A 935 20.17 -4.98 -33.03
C GLN A 935 20.91 -5.20 -34.36
N LYS A 936 21.14 -4.14 -35.15
CA LYS A 936 21.89 -4.21 -36.42
C LYS A 936 23.42 -4.19 -36.21
N ILE A 937 23.88 -4.05 -34.97
CA ILE A 937 25.29 -3.97 -34.59
C ILE A 937 25.75 -5.15 -33.70
N GLN A 938 25.12 -5.38 -32.54
CA GLN A 938 25.67 -6.24 -31.47
C GLN A 938 24.75 -7.40 -31.02
N GLN A 939 23.79 -7.82 -31.84
CA GLN A 939 22.90 -8.94 -31.51
C GLN A 939 23.68 -10.25 -31.20
N PRO A 940 23.24 -11.07 -30.22
CA PRO A 940 22.15 -10.85 -29.26
C PRO A 940 22.63 -10.19 -27.93
N HIS A 941 23.89 -9.79 -27.85
CA HIS A 941 24.52 -9.39 -26.59
C HIS A 941 24.22 -7.93 -26.25
N LEU A 942 23.58 -7.68 -25.12
CA LEU A 942 23.66 -6.38 -24.46
C LEU A 942 24.82 -6.34 -23.47
N ILE A 943 25.40 -5.15 -23.36
CA ILE A 943 26.22 -4.75 -22.23
C ILE A 943 25.43 -4.89 -20.91
N SER A 944 26.10 -5.36 -19.85
CA SER A 944 25.50 -5.49 -18.52
C SER A 944 25.29 -4.12 -17.86
N SER A 945 24.22 -3.97 -17.05
CA SER A 945 24.03 -2.81 -16.18
C SER A 945 25.15 -2.65 -15.13
N SER A 946 25.93 -3.70 -14.87
CA SER A 946 27.14 -3.68 -14.03
C SER A 946 28.38 -3.11 -14.71
N ALA A 947 28.33 -2.87 -16.03
CA ALA A 947 29.45 -2.32 -16.81
C ALA A 947 29.34 -0.81 -17.09
N ILE A 948 28.19 -0.20 -16.78
CA ILE A 948 27.99 1.26 -16.84
C ILE A 948 28.07 1.79 -15.42
N SER A 949 28.75 2.91 -15.18
CA SER A 949 28.79 3.55 -13.86
C SER A 949 27.44 4.12 -13.43
N SER A 950 27.35 4.71 -12.25
CA SER A 950 26.12 5.31 -11.74
C SER A 950 25.91 6.69 -12.38
N LEU A 951 26.96 7.51 -12.41
CA LEU A 951 26.92 8.84 -13.03
C LEU A 951 26.62 8.79 -14.53
N LEU A 952 27.10 7.77 -15.25
CA LEU A 952 26.81 7.60 -16.68
C LEU A 952 25.36 7.17 -16.96
N LYS A 953 24.71 6.45 -16.03
CA LYS A 953 23.27 6.17 -16.13
C LYS A 953 22.46 7.46 -16.00
N LEU A 954 22.82 8.33 -15.05
CA LEU A 954 22.19 9.65 -14.90
C LEU A 954 22.43 10.53 -16.14
N TYR A 955 23.65 10.53 -16.70
CA TYR A 955 23.96 11.24 -17.94
C TYR A 955 23.08 10.79 -19.12
N LEU A 956 22.80 9.49 -19.25
CA LEU A 956 21.93 8.96 -20.31
C LEU A 956 20.42 9.23 -20.06
N ILE A 957 20.00 9.37 -18.81
CA ILE A 957 18.60 9.65 -18.45
C ILE A 957 18.24 11.14 -18.67
N ASP A 958 19.17 12.06 -18.46
CA ASP A 958 19.03 13.52 -18.69
C ASP A 958 19.02 13.92 -20.19
N GLN A 959 18.45 13.10 -21.08
CA GLN A 959 18.56 13.29 -22.54
C GLN A 959 17.21 13.37 -23.25
N PRO A 960 16.99 14.39 -24.12
CA PRO A 960 15.75 14.58 -24.87
C PRO A 960 15.68 13.65 -26.09
N PHE A 961 15.54 12.34 -25.85
CA PHE A 961 15.30 11.35 -26.89
C PHE A 961 13.85 11.40 -27.39
N ILE A 962 13.67 11.16 -28.70
CA ILE A 962 12.39 11.12 -29.41
C ILE A 962 12.16 9.77 -30.08
N LYS A 963 10.90 9.48 -30.42
CA LYS A 963 10.45 8.32 -31.20
C LYS A 963 9.51 8.81 -32.32
N PRO A 964 10.03 9.15 -33.51
CA PRO A 964 9.22 9.75 -34.58
C PRO A 964 8.07 8.85 -35.00
N GLU A 965 6.85 9.39 -35.05
CA GLU A 965 5.63 8.60 -35.27
C GLU A 965 5.65 7.87 -36.61
N SER A 966 6.10 8.54 -37.67
CA SER A 966 6.20 8.01 -39.04
C SER A 966 7.32 6.98 -39.28
N ILE A 967 8.05 6.57 -38.24
CA ILE A 967 9.15 5.59 -38.33
C ILE A 967 8.96 4.49 -37.27
N CYS A 968 8.59 4.91 -36.07
CA CYS A 968 8.44 4.04 -34.92
C CYS A 968 6.97 3.62 -34.71
N GLY A 969 5.99 4.08 -35.50
CA GLY A 969 4.54 3.88 -35.30
C GLY A 969 4.16 2.46 -34.89
N ASP A 970 4.33 1.54 -35.83
CA ASP A 970 3.87 0.14 -35.70
C ASP A 970 4.95 -0.82 -35.14
N CYS A 971 6.11 -0.30 -34.76
CA CYS A 971 7.21 -1.15 -34.32
C CYS A 971 6.86 -1.92 -33.02
N SER A 972 7.09 -3.22 -32.98
CA SER A 972 6.92 -4.05 -31.77
C SER A 972 7.85 -3.61 -30.62
N LEU A 973 9.05 -3.18 -31.00
CA LEU A 973 10.03 -2.50 -30.15
C LEU A 973 9.85 -0.97 -30.13
N ARG A 974 8.69 -0.44 -30.62
CA ARG A 974 8.42 1.01 -30.75
C ARG A 974 8.83 1.70 -29.50
N LYS A 975 8.22 1.21 -28.35
CA LYS A 975 8.42 1.41 -25.49
C LYS A 975 9.75 1.09 -24.62
N ASN A 976 10.27 -0.16 -24.54
CA ASN A 976 11.66 -0.66 -24.46
C ASN A 976 12.87 0.16 -24.99
N CYS A 977 12.71 1.28 -25.68
CA CYS A 977 13.77 1.94 -26.47
C CYS A 977 13.98 3.32 -25.89
N VAL A 978 15.23 3.80 -25.83
CA VAL A 978 15.48 5.20 -25.47
C VAL A 978 14.94 6.14 -26.56
N GLY A 979 15.17 5.78 -27.83
CA GLY A 979 14.84 6.59 -29.01
C GLY A 979 16.09 7.11 -29.70
N THR A 980 15.95 8.21 -30.43
CA THR A 980 17.04 8.94 -31.10
C THR A 980 16.98 10.42 -30.71
N PHE A 981 18.01 11.21 -30.97
CA PHE A 981 17.92 12.67 -30.78
C PHE A 981 17.17 13.32 -31.95
N TYR A 982 16.37 14.35 -31.67
CA TYR A 982 15.72 15.16 -32.72
C TYR A 982 16.75 15.72 -33.71
N GLU A 983 17.89 16.20 -33.20
CA GLU A 983 18.99 16.71 -34.02
C GLU A 983 19.57 15.66 -34.98
N HIS A 984 19.60 14.39 -34.58
CA HIS A 984 20.13 13.30 -35.41
C HIS A 984 19.22 13.05 -36.62
N ILE A 985 17.89 13.05 -36.43
CA ILE A 985 16.89 12.96 -37.52
C ILE A 985 16.88 14.20 -38.42
N ARG A 986 17.34 15.35 -37.92
CA ARG A 986 17.49 16.59 -38.69
C ARG A 986 18.76 16.59 -39.54
N VAL A 987 19.86 16.07 -39.00
CA VAL A 987 21.17 16.02 -39.65
C VAL A 987 21.32 14.85 -40.62
N TYR A 988 20.70 13.71 -40.32
CA TYR A 988 20.69 12.51 -41.17
C TYR A 988 19.23 12.07 -41.50
N PRO A 989 18.52 12.78 -42.40
CA PRO A 989 17.17 12.39 -42.81
C PRO A 989 17.10 10.99 -43.46
N GLU A 990 18.20 10.50 -44.02
CA GLU A 990 18.34 9.16 -44.60
C GLU A 990 18.32 8.05 -43.54
N ASP A 991 18.75 8.33 -42.30
CA ASP A 991 18.72 7.35 -41.21
C ASP A 991 17.29 6.99 -40.77
N ARG A 992 16.28 7.74 -41.24
CA ARG A 992 14.87 7.39 -41.03
C ARG A 992 14.54 6.00 -41.58
N GLU A 993 15.19 5.58 -42.66
CA GLU A 993 15.01 4.25 -43.24
C GLU A 993 15.70 3.17 -42.42
N ILE A 994 16.95 3.38 -41.96
CA ILE A 994 17.65 2.39 -41.12
C ILE A 994 17.08 2.29 -39.71
N LEU A 995 16.37 3.31 -39.23
CA LEU A 995 15.61 3.30 -37.99
C LEU A 995 14.29 2.52 -38.05
N LYS A 996 13.79 2.17 -39.24
CA LYS A 996 12.67 1.23 -39.35
C LYS A 996 13.07 -0.10 -38.71
N CYS A 997 12.18 -0.60 -37.87
CA CYS A 997 12.31 -1.93 -37.29
C CYS A 997 12.17 -2.99 -38.40
N LEU A 998 12.89 -4.10 -38.22
CA LEU A 998 12.72 -5.31 -39.04
C LEU A 998 11.45 -6.04 -38.62
#